data_AF-A0A914CMR5-F1
#
_entry.id   AF-A0A914CMR5-F1
#
_cell.length_a   1.000
_cell.length_b   1.000
_cell.length_c   1.000
_cell.angle_alpha   90.00
_cell.angle_beta   90.00
_cell.angle_gamma   90.00
#
_symmetry.space_group_name_H-M   'P 1'
#
loop_
_entity.id
_entity.type
_entity.pdbx_description
1 polymer ?
#
loop_
_entity_poly.entity_id
_entity_poly.type
_entity_poly.pdbx_seq_one_letter_code
_entity_poly.pdbx_strand_id
1 'polypeptide(L)'
;MSMRKTLIFFVNDIKFELENVDPDLTLVSFLRSKGLTGAKVGCLEGVCGSCTVVIGKWNHNYKNAKYISANACLLPIFWLDLCFVITVEGIGNPEKMHPIQERLSRGHGSQCGYCSPGFVMAMYALLRNNPYPEENEIRQALKGNLCRCTGYRPIIEAFNTFSSKNKSVCTGCPGQVNGQCCQIKSSPSDFVKDGLTDIYEQGLTKWKDFQKYDPTQELVFPPELIQTIEKLQNEEIFSLQTKHTTIYCPKTLKYVKNILQKLSTGSKIYHVSSGQALRFDLAKSKNTDPSVWISYNKCEEMRRVELEEEQILIGAALSLSEVREALARSEQKEKLKNLIWLLDEYSSLHVGNVATWTGSLLSAFGDFPALALALNLKIYIQNFDTDEISILKVGNDFFDTYKTKITGNTIITHAVIDLKEVKVTRAAKFDPELRSLINLVEVEYTNGKNRIALNGFEKFPILVENVKIDDLEKELKKLGIPEEKLEGLPSLENMAKQEKKKEEGHFETLQLFQPIDNKEGHYNSVGRPLAHQYADRHTTGDARYVGDLKIPDLLHLALVLSEEAHAEIVNVDTSEALKLEGVVAYVDINDIPTKGTNLPGAHPLSVPLEDTPIFADKLVKSYGQTIGAIIAETPEIARKAAKLVKVEYKKLKPIVTIQDAVEAKSYFTVEPMVMKQGEDPDNKFKDCAHVVEGKVYLQGQQHAYMEPQSAICVPEESGEWTIHTATQSGANAQLHAALILGIGKHKINVRVKRLGGGFGGKTGMQCGRARNVALIAANKLKRPVSCVLTRYEDMVNTGGRHPALGYYKLGCDTNGKLIAGKFEAYINGGYSLDVT
;
A
#
# COMPACT_ATOMS: atom_id res chain seq x y z
N MET A 1 -38.37 -6.51 -15.41
CA MET A 1 -37.09 -5.97 -14.92
C MET A 1 -35.98 -6.76 -15.59
N SER A 2 -35.20 -6.17 -16.49
CA SER A 2 -34.10 -6.88 -17.14
C SER A 2 -32.93 -7.04 -16.16
N MET A 3 -32.40 -8.25 -16.03
CA MET A 3 -31.32 -8.54 -15.08
C MET A 3 -30.28 -9.44 -15.74
N ARG A 4 -29.08 -8.90 -15.96
CA ARG A 4 -27.94 -9.69 -16.46
C ARG A 4 -27.17 -10.31 -15.30
N LYS A 5 -26.72 -11.55 -15.51
CA LYS A 5 -25.97 -12.35 -14.53
C LYS A 5 -24.50 -12.61 -14.90
N THR A 6 -24.09 -12.10 -16.05
CA THR A 6 -22.76 -12.31 -16.63
C THR A 6 -21.96 -11.02 -16.48
N LEU A 7 -20.84 -11.05 -15.76
CA LEU A 7 -19.87 -9.96 -15.67
C LEU A 7 -19.04 -9.90 -16.96
N ILE A 8 -18.97 -8.73 -17.61
CA ILE A 8 -18.25 -8.58 -18.88
C ILE A 8 -17.20 -7.49 -18.75
N PHE A 9 -15.94 -7.79 -19.08
CA PHE A 9 -14.85 -6.80 -19.10
C PHE A 9 -13.71 -7.29 -19.99
N PHE A 10 -12.78 -6.40 -20.30
CA PHE A 10 -11.56 -6.75 -21.02
C PHE A 10 -10.35 -6.65 -20.10
N VAL A 11 -9.39 -7.56 -20.25
CA VAL A 11 -8.05 -7.42 -19.70
C VAL A 11 -7.07 -7.47 -20.86
N ASN A 12 -6.37 -6.37 -21.09
CA ASN A 12 -5.55 -6.17 -22.28
C ASN A 12 -6.41 -6.47 -23.53
N ASP A 13 -5.99 -7.40 -24.38
CA ASP A 13 -6.68 -7.82 -25.59
C ASP A 13 -7.73 -8.94 -25.38
N ILE A 14 -7.91 -9.44 -24.15
CA ILE A 14 -8.75 -10.61 -23.87
C ILE A 14 -10.07 -10.18 -23.23
N LYS A 15 -11.19 -10.61 -23.83
CA LYS A 15 -12.53 -10.50 -23.26
C LYS A 15 -12.76 -11.57 -22.20
N PHE A 16 -13.37 -11.18 -21.08
CA PHE A 16 -13.85 -12.08 -20.05
C PHE A 16 -15.35 -11.93 -19.85
N GLU A 17 -16.03 -13.08 -19.81
CA GLU A 17 -17.44 -13.23 -19.48
C GLU A 17 -17.54 -14.22 -18.32
N LEU A 18 -17.90 -13.74 -17.13
CA LEU A 18 -17.90 -14.54 -15.92
C LEU A 18 -19.30 -14.63 -15.33
N GLU A 19 -19.72 -15.84 -14.99
CA GLU A 19 -20.95 -16.12 -14.24
C GLU A 19 -20.59 -16.78 -12.90
N ASN A 20 -21.46 -16.65 -11.89
CA ASN A 20 -21.31 -17.29 -10.58
C ASN A 20 -19.96 -17.02 -9.88
N VAL A 21 -19.36 -15.85 -10.12
CA VAL A 21 -18.10 -15.43 -9.47
C VAL A 21 -18.38 -14.75 -8.14
N ASP A 22 -17.52 -14.97 -7.14
CA ASP A 22 -17.60 -14.30 -5.84
C ASP A 22 -17.44 -12.78 -6.01
N PRO A 23 -18.44 -11.97 -5.59
CA PRO A 23 -18.33 -10.52 -5.60
C PRO A 23 -17.10 -9.97 -4.84
N ASP A 24 -16.57 -10.67 -3.83
CA ASP A 24 -15.37 -10.23 -3.09
C ASP A 24 -14.04 -10.68 -3.73
N LEU A 25 -14.08 -11.41 -4.86
CA LEU A 25 -12.87 -11.73 -5.61
C LEU A 25 -12.18 -10.43 -6.04
N THR A 26 -10.91 -10.27 -5.70
CA THR A 26 -10.17 -9.06 -6.12
C THR A 26 -9.64 -9.20 -7.54
N LEU A 27 -9.47 -8.06 -8.20
CA LEU A 27 -8.82 -8.00 -9.49
C LEU A 27 -7.41 -8.58 -9.44
N VAL A 28 -6.61 -8.31 -8.39
CA VAL A 28 -5.24 -8.86 -8.32
C VAL A 28 -5.24 -10.39 -8.24
N SER A 29 -6.14 -10.99 -7.46
CA SER A 29 -6.27 -12.45 -7.38
C SER A 29 -6.72 -13.03 -8.72
N PHE A 30 -7.69 -12.38 -9.38
CA PHE A 30 -8.14 -12.78 -10.71
C PHE A 30 -7.01 -12.74 -11.76
N LEU A 31 -6.31 -11.61 -11.89
CA LEU A 31 -5.21 -11.44 -12.87
C LEU A 31 -4.13 -12.50 -12.68
N ARG A 32 -3.72 -12.71 -11.43
CA ARG A 32 -2.67 -13.68 -11.08
C ARG A 32 -3.12 -15.12 -11.34
N SER A 33 -4.41 -15.45 -11.12
CA SER A 33 -4.96 -16.76 -11.49
C SER A 33 -4.88 -17.03 -13.00
N LYS A 34 -4.95 -16.00 -13.84
CA LYS A 34 -4.77 -16.08 -15.29
C LYS A 34 -3.30 -16.07 -15.73
N GLY A 35 -2.36 -15.84 -14.82
CA GLY A 35 -0.92 -15.78 -15.10
C GLY A 35 -0.37 -14.39 -15.41
N LEU A 36 -1.21 -13.36 -15.31
CA LEU A 36 -0.80 -11.95 -15.38
C LEU A 36 -0.29 -11.54 -14.00
N THR A 37 0.99 -11.84 -13.76
CA THR A 37 1.64 -11.66 -12.45
C THR A 37 2.37 -10.34 -12.30
N GLY A 38 2.28 -9.43 -13.29
CA GLY A 38 2.92 -8.12 -13.26
C GLY A 38 2.37 -7.22 -12.16
N ALA A 39 1.06 -7.28 -11.90
CA ALA A 39 0.46 -6.69 -10.71
C ALA A 39 0.91 -7.46 -9.44
N LYS A 40 1.79 -6.85 -8.65
CA LYS A 40 2.43 -7.51 -7.50
C LYS A 40 1.64 -7.33 -6.21
N VAL A 41 1.61 -8.37 -5.38
CA VAL A 41 0.99 -8.33 -4.05
C VAL A 41 2.03 -7.94 -3.00
N GLY A 42 1.97 -6.69 -2.51
CA GLY A 42 2.92 -6.17 -1.51
C GLY A 42 2.33 -5.84 -0.14
N CYS A 43 1.11 -5.28 -0.09
CA CYS A 43 0.42 -4.91 1.16
C CYS A 43 -0.99 -5.46 1.31
N LEU A 44 -1.78 -5.55 0.22
CA LEU A 44 -3.23 -5.84 0.22
C LEU A 44 -4.11 -4.77 0.92
N GLU A 45 -3.57 -3.57 1.09
CA GLU A 45 -4.21 -2.48 1.85
C GLU A 45 -4.32 -1.18 1.03
N GLY A 46 -3.94 -1.19 -0.25
CA GLY A 46 -3.98 0.01 -1.12
C GLY A 46 -2.86 1.03 -0.91
N VAL A 47 -1.90 0.74 -0.03
CA VAL A 47 -0.85 1.70 0.36
C VAL A 47 0.36 1.71 -0.58
N CYS A 48 0.85 0.52 -0.98
CA CYS A 48 2.17 0.42 -1.62
C CYS A 48 2.19 0.65 -3.14
N GLY A 49 1.04 0.61 -3.82
CA GLY A 49 0.95 0.77 -5.29
C GLY A 49 1.59 -0.31 -6.15
N SER A 50 2.14 -1.41 -5.60
CA SER A 50 2.77 -2.47 -6.41
C SER A 50 1.79 -3.25 -7.30
N CYS A 51 0.50 -3.17 -7.00
CA CYS A 51 -0.60 -3.79 -7.75
C CYS A 51 -1.34 -2.80 -8.65
N THR A 52 -0.78 -1.62 -8.91
CA THR A 52 -1.44 -0.60 -9.73
C THR A 52 -1.66 -1.12 -11.16
N VAL A 53 -2.89 -0.97 -11.63
CA VAL A 53 -3.34 -1.24 -13.01
C VAL A 53 -4.09 -0.02 -13.53
N VAL A 54 -4.37 0.02 -14.83
CA VAL A 54 -5.17 1.08 -15.43
C VAL A 54 -6.54 0.56 -15.83
N ILE A 55 -7.59 1.32 -15.52
CA ILE A 55 -8.96 1.03 -15.90
C ILE A 55 -9.45 2.11 -16.87
N GLY A 56 -9.74 1.72 -18.10
CA GLY A 56 -10.46 2.50 -19.08
C GLY A 56 -11.97 2.37 -18.91
N LYS A 57 -12.68 3.50 -18.90
CA LYS A 57 -14.14 3.56 -18.91
C LYS A 57 -14.61 4.40 -20.10
N TRP A 58 -15.54 3.85 -20.87
CA TRP A 58 -16.13 4.55 -22.01
C TRP A 58 -17.16 5.57 -21.55
N ASN A 59 -17.07 6.78 -22.09
CA ASN A 59 -18.09 7.80 -21.98
C ASN A 59 -18.86 7.89 -23.30
N HIS A 60 -20.12 7.47 -23.27
CA HIS A 60 -20.97 7.46 -24.46
C HIS A 60 -21.26 8.88 -24.98
N ASN A 61 -21.45 9.86 -24.08
CA ASN A 61 -21.81 11.23 -24.45
C ASN A 61 -20.68 11.94 -25.20
N TYR A 62 -19.42 11.74 -24.76
CA TYR A 62 -18.25 12.37 -25.37
C TYR A 62 -17.51 11.47 -26.36
N LYS A 63 -17.98 10.24 -26.57
CA LYS A 63 -17.37 9.22 -27.44
C LYS A 63 -15.86 9.07 -27.20
N ASN A 64 -15.46 9.06 -25.93
CA ASN A 64 -14.07 8.93 -25.52
C ASN A 64 -13.95 8.01 -24.29
N ALA A 65 -12.74 7.56 -24.00
CA ALA A 65 -12.45 6.78 -22.81
C ALA A 65 -11.68 7.63 -21.79
N LYS A 66 -12.04 7.49 -20.51
CA LYS A 66 -11.26 8.01 -19.38
C LYS A 66 -10.46 6.88 -18.77
N TYR A 67 -9.18 7.11 -18.49
CA TYR A 67 -8.29 6.11 -17.93
C TYR A 67 -7.91 6.48 -16.50
N ILE A 68 -8.10 5.58 -15.55
CA ILE A 68 -7.77 5.82 -14.15
C ILE A 68 -6.83 4.75 -13.62
N SER A 69 -5.88 5.12 -12.77
CA SER A 69 -5.08 4.16 -12.03
C SER A 69 -5.88 3.64 -10.82
N ALA A 70 -5.74 2.35 -10.51
CA ALA A 70 -6.41 1.73 -9.37
C ALA A 70 -5.54 0.63 -8.74
N ASN A 71 -5.69 0.41 -7.42
CA ASN A 71 -5.05 -0.70 -6.74
C ASN A 71 -5.85 -2.00 -6.96
N ALA A 72 -5.32 -2.92 -7.77
CA ALA A 72 -6.01 -4.19 -8.05
C ALA A 72 -6.28 -5.04 -6.80
N CYS A 73 -5.53 -4.85 -5.71
CA CYS A 73 -5.73 -5.58 -4.45
C CYS A 73 -6.96 -5.18 -3.64
N LEU A 74 -7.52 -3.99 -3.90
CA LEU A 74 -8.73 -3.50 -3.23
C LEU A 74 -9.94 -3.45 -4.16
N LEU A 75 -9.75 -3.67 -5.47
CA LEU A 75 -10.80 -3.55 -6.47
C LEU A 75 -11.57 -4.88 -6.58
N PRO A 76 -12.85 -4.94 -6.16
CA PRO A 76 -13.66 -6.15 -6.30
C PRO A 76 -14.02 -6.40 -7.77
N ILE A 77 -14.15 -7.66 -8.16
CA ILE A 77 -14.33 -8.04 -9.57
C ILE A 77 -15.62 -7.47 -10.17
N PHE A 78 -16.70 -7.37 -9.39
CA PHE A 78 -17.99 -6.82 -9.87
C PHE A 78 -17.89 -5.36 -10.33
N TRP A 79 -16.92 -4.60 -9.80
CA TRP A 79 -16.73 -3.19 -10.14
C TRP A 79 -16.25 -3.01 -11.59
N LEU A 80 -15.64 -4.05 -12.16
CA LEU A 80 -15.04 -4.03 -13.49
C LEU A 80 -16.04 -4.19 -14.62
N ASP A 81 -17.32 -4.35 -14.30
CA ASP A 81 -18.32 -4.57 -15.32
C ASP A 81 -18.33 -3.44 -16.35
N LEU A 82 -18.21 -3.83 -17.62
CA LEU A 82 -18.04 -2.98 -18.79
C LEU A 82 -16.80 -2.07 -18.78
N CYS A 83 -15.73 -2.49 -18.11
CA CYS A 83 -14.45 -1.78 -18.07
C CYS A 83 -13.37 -2.44 -18.96
N PHE A 84 -12.36 -1.64 -19.32
CA PHE A 84 -11.14 -2.11 -19.96
C PHE A 84 -9.97 -2.05 -18.97
N VAL A 85 -9.50 -3.20 -18.51
CA VAL A 85 -8.34 -3.32 -17.62
C VAL A 85 -7.07 -3.42 -18.46
N ILE A 86 -6.06 -2.61 -18.15
CA ILE A 86 -4.74 -2.65 -18.78
C ILE A 86 -3.71 -2.94 -17.69
N THR A 87 -2.91 -3.98 -17.90
CA THR A 87 -1.80 -4.37 -17.02
C THR A 87 -0.45 -4.00 -17.62
N VAL A 88 0.62 -4.16 -16.84
CA VAL A 88 1.99 -3.86 -17.31
C VAL A 88 2.39 -4.71 -18.51
N GLU A 89 1.92 -5.95 -18.57
CA GLU A 89 2.15 -6.86 -19.67
C GLU A 89 1.42 -6.43 -20.95
N GLY A 90 0.32 -5.68 -20.82
CA GLY A 90 -0.50 -5.24 -21.96
C GLY A 90 0.13 -4.11 -22.77
N ILE A 91 0.99 -3.28 -22.15
CA ILE A 91 1.57 -2.11 -22.83
C ILE A 91 2.92 -2.40 -23.50
N GLY A 92 3.57 -3.52 -23.15
CA GLY A 92 4.88 -3.89 -23.71
C GLY A 92 5.55 -5.04 -22.96
N ASN A 93 6.60 -5.57 -23.56
CA ASN A 93 7.38 -6.72 -23.08
C ASN A 93 8.90 -6.48 -23.25
N PRO A 94 9.80 -7.37 -22.80
CA PRO A 94 11.24 -7.15 -22.90
C PRO A 94 11.77 -6.95 -24.32
N GLU A 95 11.11 -7.51 -25.35
CA GLU A 95 11.49 -7.37 -26.75
C GLU A 95 11.01 -6.04 -27.34
N LYS A 96 9.80 -5.62 -26.96
CA LYS A 96 9.18 -4.35 -27.38
C LYS A 96 8.61 -3.62 -26.17
N MET A 97 9.48 -2.86 -25.50
CA MET A 97 9.09 -2.06 -24.33
C MET A 97 8.30 -0.83 -24.76
N HIS A 98 7.33 -0.46 -23.94
CA HIS A 98 6.73 0.87 -23.98
C HIS A 98 7.78 1.94 -23.57
N PRO A 99 7.73 3.18 -24.08
CA PRO A 99 8.66 4.25 -23.66
C PRO A 99 8.74 4.46 -22.14
N ILE A 100 7.64 4.30 -21.41
CA ILE A 100 7.63 4.35 -19.93
C ILE A 100 8.48 3.22 -19.33
N GLN A 101 8.33 2.00 -19.85
CA GLN A 101 9.07 0.82 -19.38
C GLN A 101 10.55 0.95 -19.69
N GLU A 102 10.89 1.44 -20.88
CA GLU A 102 12.28 1.68 -21.32
C GLU A 102 12.95 2.75 -20.45
N ARG A 103 12.30 3.91 -20.25
CA ARG A 103 12.84 5.01 -19.43
C ARG A 103 13.10 4.60 -18.00
N LEU A 104 12.17 3.88 -17.37
CA LEU A 104 12.36 3.38 -16.01
C LEU A 104 13.47 2.31 -15.94
N SER A 105 13.60 1.46 -16.97
CA SER A 105 14.58 0.38 -17.02
C SER A 105 16.01 0.91 -17.24
N ARG A 106 16.25 1.55 -18.38
CA ARG A 106 17.57 2.07 -18.79
C ARG A 106 17.97 3.36 -18.05
N GLY A 107 17.03 3.99 -17.34
CA GLY A 107 17.25 5.16 -16.48
C GLY A 107 17.58 4.81 -15.02
N HIS A 108 17.91 3.55 -14.71
CA HIS A 108 18.27 3.09 -13.36
C HIS A 108 17.14 3.23 -12.31
N GLY A 109 15.90 3.36 -12.76
CA GLY A 109 14.71 3.48 -11.90
C GLY A 109 14.23 2.15 -11.31
N SER A 110 14.92 1.04 -11.58
CA SER A 110 14.58 -0.29 -11.06
C SER A 110 15.80 -0.99 -10.45
N GLN A 111 15.65 -1.42 -9.18
CA GLN A 111 16.63 -2.28 -8.48
C GLN A 111 16.03 -3.68 -8.24
N CYS A 112 15.34 -3.90 -7.11
CA CYS A 112 14.72 -5.21 -6.84
C CYS A 112 13.57 -5.57 -7.79
N GLY A 113 12.99 -4.57 -8.47
CA GLY A 113 11.97 -4.71 -9.50
C GLY A 113 10.52 -4.86 -9.05
N TYR A 114 10.25 -5.17 -7.77
CA TYR A 114 8.90 -5.55 -7.34
C TYR A 114 7.88 -4.40 -7.41
N CYS A 115 8.31 -3.15 -7.21
CA CYS A 115 7.44 -1.98 -7.34
C CYS A 115 7.34 -1.44 -8.77
N SER A 116 8.26 -1.82 -9.67
CA SER A 116 8.41 -1.21 -11.00
C SER A 116 7.14 -1.29 -11.85
N PRO A 117 6.40 -2.42 -11.90
CA PRO A 117 5.11 -2.46 -12.60
C PRO A 117 4.11 -1.40 -12.14
N GLY A 118 4.04 -1.16 -10.83
CA GLY A 118 3.12 -0.18 -10.26
C GLY A 118 3.43 1.25 -10.69
N PHE A 119 4.72 1.63 -10.68
CA PHE A 119 5.18 2.94 -11.17
C PHE A 119 4.91 3.12 -12.66
N VAL A 120 5.18 2.07 -13.46
CA VAL A 120 4.90 2.10 -14.91
C VAL A 120 3.41 2.34 -15.17
N MET A 121 2.52 1.62 -14.48
CA MET A 121 1.07 1.76 -14.69
C MET A 121 0.50 3.08 -14.15
N ALA A 122 1.09 3.63 -13.09
CA ALA A 122 0.73 4.97 -12.60
C ALA A 122 1.06 6.05 -13.65
N MET A 123 2.27 6.02 -14.21
CA MET A 123 2.67 6.93 -15.28
C MET A 123 1.85 6.70 -16.55
N TYR A 124 1.53 5.44 -16.88
CA TYR A 124 0.69 5.11 -18.04
C TYR A 124 -0.70 5.74 -17.92
N ALA A 125 -1.35 5.62 -16.76
CA ALA A 125 -2.64 6.27 -16.53
C ALA A 125 -2.57 7.79 -16.74
N LEU A 126 -1.49 8.44 -16.27
CA LEU A 126 -1.30 9.87 -16.45
C LEU A 126 -1.18 10.22 -17.94
N LEU A 127 -0.27 9.57 -18.67
CA LEU A 127 -0.02 9.87 -20.09
C LEU A 127 -1.21 9.59 -21.01
N ARG A 128 -2.09 8.67 -20.62
CA ARG A 128 -3.34 8.38 -21.35
C ARG A 128 -4.36 9.51 -21.26
N ASN A 129 -4.30 10.36 -20.22
CA ASN A 129 -5.19 11.52 -20.08
C ASN A 129 -4.48 12.85 -20.39
N ASN A 130 -3.17 12.94 -20.17
CA ASN A 130 -2.35 14.09 -20.47
C ASN A 130 -0.99 13.64 -21.06
N PRO A 131 -0.82 13.68 -22.40
CA PRO A 131 0.42 13.25 -23.05
C PRO A 131 1.65 14.11 -22.72
N TYR A 132 1.47 15.32 -22.17
CA TYR A 132 2.53 16.27 -21.86
C TYR A 132 2.35 16.86 -20.46
N PRO A 133 2.48 16.04 -19.39
CA PRO A 133 2.17 16.47 -18.04
C PRO A 133 3.20 17.45 -17.47
N GLU A 134 2.79 18.27 -16.52
CA GLU A 134 3.69 19.03 -15.66
C GLU A 134 4.36 18.10 -14.62
N GLU A 135 5.55 18.47 -14.12
CA GLU A 135 6.27 17.68 -13.11
C GLU A 135 5.42 17.41 -11.84
N ASN A 136 4.57 18.35 -11.45
CA ASN A 136 3.68 18.19 -10.31
C ASN A 136 2.60 17.12 -10.55
N GLU A 137 2.09 17.01 -11.78
CA GLU A 137 1.13 15.95 -12.14
C GLU A 137 1.79 14.57 -12.11
N ILE A 138 3.07 14.49 -12.54
CA ILE A 138 3.88 13.28 -12.41
C ILE A 138 4.02 12.91 -10.94
N ARG A 139 4.44 13.83 -10.06
CA ARG A 139 4.56 13.56 -8.62
C ARG A 139 3.24 13.07 -8.02
N GLN A 140 2.14 13.75 -8.35
CA GLN A 140 0.81 13.38 -7.87
C GLN A 140 0.39 11.98 -8.33
N ALA A 141 0.71 11.60 -9.58
CA ALA A 141 0.42 10.26 -10.10
C ALA A 141 1.20 9.16 -9.37
N LEU A 142 2.42 9.45 -8.92
CA LEU A 142 3.31 8.49 -8.29
C LEU A 142 3.19 8.42 -6.75
N LYS A 143 2.46 9.36 -6.14
CA LYS A 143 2.27 9.46 -4.68
C LYS A 143 1.78 8.17 -4.01
N GLY A 144 1.06 7.34 -4.76
CA GLY A 144 0.55 6.04 -4.30
C GLY A 144 1.48 4.85 -4.50
N ASN A 145 2.70 5.06 -4.96
CA ASN A 145 3.67 4.00 -5.26
C ASN A 145 4.86 4.10 -4.31
N LEU A 146 5.09 3.05 -3.52
CA LEU A 146 6.22 2.97 -2.62
C LEU A 146 7.41 2.24 -3.27
N CYS A 147 8.61 2.76 -3.06
CA CYS A 147 9.86 2.10 -3.38
C CYS A 147 10.80 2.11 -2.18
N ARG A 148 11.28 0.92 -1.78
CA ARG A 148 12.24 0.77 -0.68
C ARG A 148 13.72 0.80 -1.13
N CYS A 149 13.98 0.72 -2.43
CA CYS A 149 15.34 0.50 -2.96
C CYS A 149 15.98 1.76 -3.58
N THR A 150 15.25 2.50 -4.43
CA THR A 150 15.86 3.47 -5.35
C THR A 150 16.06 4.86 -4.77
N GLY A 151 15.43 5.16 -3.63
CA GLY A 151 15.35 6.52 -3.10
C GLY A 151 14.55 7.48 -3.99
N TYR A 152 13.69 6.97 -4.89
CA TYR A 152 12.82 7.69 -5.83
C TYR A 152 13.52 8.53 -6.90
N ARG A 153 14.70 9.10 -6.64
CA ARG A 153 15.42 10.00 -7.56
C ARG A 153 15.47 9.50 -9.02
N PRO A 154 15.98 8.30 -9.33
CA PRO A 154 16.05 7.86 -10.74
C PRO A 154 14.68 7.57 -11.36
N ILE A 155 13.64 7.32 -10.55
CA ILE A 155 12.26 7.14 -11.03
C ILE A 155 11.70 8.48 -11.49
N ILE A 156 11.83 9.51 -10.65
CA ILE A 156 11.38 10.87 -10.96
C ILE A 156 12.14 11.43 -12.16
N GLU A 157 13.46 11.25 -12.21
CA GLU A 157 14.29 11.67 -13.34
C GLU A 157 13.82 11.00 -14.65
N ALA A 158 13.62 9.67 -14.64
CA ALA A 158 13.14 8.94 -15.80
C ALA A 158 11.77 9.43 -16.29
N PHE A 159 10.84 9.75 -15.40
CA PHE A 159 9.50 10.17 -15.78
C PHE A 159 9.37 11.66 -16.09
N ASN A 160 10.18 12.53 -15.50
CA ASN A 160 10.22 13.96 -15.84
C ASN A 160 10.66 14.21 -17.30
N THR A 161 11.29 13.23 -17.96
CA THR A 161 11.54 13.28 -19.42
C THR A 161 10.27 13.31 -20.27
N PHE A 162 9.09 12.98 -19.71
CA PHE A 162 7.79 13.16 -20.37
C PHE A 162 7.19 14.55 -20.13
N SER A 163 7.80 15.38 -19.27
CA SER A 163 7.22 16.67 -18.89
C SER A 163 7.26 17.69 -20.02
N SER A 164 6.23 18.55 -20.08
CA SER A 164 6.11 19.70 -21.00
C SER A 164 7.34 20.63 -21.01
N LYS A 165 8.07 20.72 -19.89
CA LYS A 165 9.27 21.58 -19.72
C LYS A 165 10.53 21.00 -20.37
N ASN A 166 10.65 19.68 -20.47
CA ASN A 166 11.82 19.01 -21.05
C ASN A 166 11.74 18.94 -22.58
N LYS A 167 11.75 20.11 -23.23
CA LYS A 167 11.71 20.24 -24.71
C LYS A 167 13.00 19.80 -25.41
N SER A 168 14.10 19.55 -24.67
CA SER A 168 15.39 19.11 -25.23
C SER A 168 15.37 17.65 -25.73
N VAL A 169 14.44 16.83 -25.24
CA VAL A 169 14.15 15.47 -25.76
C VAL A 169 12.82 15.55 -26.53
N CYS A 170 12.79 16.42 -27.55
CA CYS A 170 11.57 16.87 -28.22
C CYS A 170 10.69 15.71 -28.71
N THR A 171 9.56 15.54 -28.02
CA THR A 171 8.34 14.86 -28.43
C THR A 171 7.67 15.73 -29.49
N GLY A 172 7.44 15.16 -30.68
CA GLY A 172 7.00 15.92 -31.85
C GLY A 172 5.81 16.84 -31.55
N CYS A 173 6.01 18.14 -31.69
CA CYS A 173 4.92 19.11 -31.66
C CYS A 173 4.00 18.87 -32.87
N PRO A 174 2.67 18.81 -32.68
CA PRO A 174 1.72 18.85 -33.78
C PRO A 174 1.60 20.29 -34.26
N GLY A 175 2.57 20.73 -35.06
CA GLY A 175 2.60 22.09 -35.59
C GLY A 175 3.84 22.34 -36.43
N GLN A 176 3.64 22.35 -37.75
CA GLN A 176 4.57 22.72 -38.83
C GLN A 176 5.48 21.61 -39.38
N VAL A 177 5.11 21.22 -40.60
CA VAL A 177 5.89 20.49 -41.59
C VAL A 177 7.14 21.33 -41.94
N ASN A 178 8.31 20.68 -41.97
CA ASN A 178 9.68 21.21 -42.21
C ASN A 178 10.49 21.50 -40.94
N GLY A 179 11.31 20.52 -40.55
CA GLY A 179 12.15 20.53 -39.35
C GLY A 179 13.25 21.59 -39.32
N GLN A 180 12.93 22.81 -38.89
CA GLN A 180 13.88 23.89 -38.58
C GLN A 180 13.56 24.71 -37.31
N CYS A 181 12.82 24.17 -36.32
CA CYS A 181 12.16 25.01 -35.31
C CYS A 181 12.98 25.40 -34.04
N CYS A 182 14.11 24.78 -33.71
CA CYS A 182 14.84 25.16 -32.48
C CYS A 182 16.35 25.25 -32.69
N GLN A 183 16.83 26.39 -33.21
CA GLN A 183 18.18 26.81 -32.86
C GLN A 183 18.17 27.24 -31.39
N ILE A 184 18.75 26.39 -30.54
CA ILE A 184 19.09 26.75 -29.17
C ILE A 184 20.09 27.91 -29.25
N LYS A 185 19.65 29.14 -28.95
CA LYS A 185 20.56 30.23 -28.57
C LYS A 185 20.97 30.04 -27.11
N SER A 186 21.78 29.01 -26.90
CA SER A 186 22.61 28.81 -25.72
C SER A 186 23.47 27.58 -26.00
N SER A 187 24.54 27.80 -26.75
CA SER A 187 25.71 26.94 -26.64
C SER A 187 26.09 26.83 -25.16
N PRO A 188 26.48 25.64 -24.65
CA PRO A 188 27.10 25.51 -23.33
C PRO A 188 28.49 26.15 -23.24
N SER A 189 28.78 27.18 -24.05
CA SER A 189 30.13 27.71 -24.25
C SER A 189 30.58 28.68 -23.15
N ASP A 190 29.68 29.15 -22.29
CA ASP A 190 29.98 30.33 -21.47
C ASP A 190 30.29 30.04 -20.00
N PHE A 191 30.37 28.76 -19.59
CA PHE A 191 30.64 28.41 -18.18
C PHE A 191 31.83 27.48 -17.90
N VAL A 192 32.56 26.95 -18.89
CA VAL A 192 33.69 26.06 -18.60
C VAL A 192 34.80 26.22 -19.62
N LYS A 193 35.82 27.02 -19.28
CA LYS A 193 37.16 26.85 -19.85
C LYS A 193 37.79 25.61 -19.19
N ASP A 194 38.48 24.83 -20.01
CA ASP A 194 39.32 23.67 -19.64
C ASP A 194 38.61 22.30 -19.53
N GLY A 195 38.64 21.52 -20.63
CA GLY A 195 38.73 20.04 -20.65
C GLY A 195 37.61 19.19 -20.02
N LEU A 196 36.63 19.80 -19.36
CA LEU A 196 35.60 19.13 -18.56
C LEU A 196 34.31 18.83 -19.35
N THR A 197 34.14 19.39 -20.55
CA THR A 197 32.93 19.24 -21.38
C THR A 197 32.61 17.78 -21.74
N ASP A 198 33.62 16.94 -21.95
CA ASP A 198 33.41 15.52 -22.29
C ASP A 198 32.93 14.67 -21.10
N ILE A 199 33.08 15.17 -19.87
CA ILE A 199 32.68 14.47 -18.64
C ILE A 199 31.20 14.76 -18.33
N TYR A 200 30.71 15.94 -18.69
CA TYR A 200 29.31 16.34 -18.48
C TYR A 200 28.33 15.75 -19.52
N GLU A 201 28.81 15.35 -20.70
CA GLU A 201 27.99 14.59 -21.67
C GLU A 201 27.81 13.10 -21.31
N GLN A 202 28.52 12.60 -20.29
CA GLN A 202 28.50 11.20 -19.83
C GLN A 202 27.64 11.02 -18.57
N GLY A 203 26.36 11.39 -18.63
CA GLY A 203 25.40 11.08 -17.55
C GLY A 203 25.27 9.56 -17.31
N LEU A 204 24.56 9.16 -16.23
CA LEU A 204 24.27 7.74 -15.94
C LEU A 204 23.55 7.02 -17.10
N THR A 205 22.89 7.78 -17.97
CA THR A 205 22.26 7.29 -19.19
C THR A 205 22.22 8.39 -20.25
N LYS A 206 21.98 8.01 -21.51
CA LYS A 206 21.86 8.94 -22.65
C LYS A 206 20.40 9.06 -23.07
N TRP A 207 19.66 10.00 -22.49
CA TRP A 207 18.22 10.16 -22.70
C TRP A 207 17.80 10.36 -24.16
N LYS A 208 18.69 10.88 -25.01
CA LYS A 208 18.47 11.04 -26.46
C LYS A 208 18.35 9.72 -27.23
N ASP A 209 18.87 8.62 -26.66
CA ASP A 209 18.86 7.28 -27.27
C ASP A 209 17.59 6.48 -26.93
N PHE A 210 16.59 7.11 -26.31
CA PHE A 210 15.36 6.46 -25.86
C PHE A 210 14.24 6.71 -26.88
N GLN A 211 13.29 5.79 -26.93
CA GLN A 211 12.14 5.90 -27.79
C GLN A 211 11.33 7.17 -27.47
N LYS A 212 10.92 7.86 -28.53
CA LYS A 212 9.96 8.96 -28.41
C LYS A 212 8.60 8.40 -28.06
N TYR A 213 7.89 9.13 -27.21
CA TYR A 213 6.52 8.82 -26.87
C TYR A 213 5.59 9.28 -27.99
N ASP A 214 4.76 8.36 -28.49
CA ASP A 214 3.74 8.64 -29.51
C ASP A 214 2.37 8.20 -28.96
N PRO A 215 1.49 9.15 -28.55
CA PRO A 215 0.19 8.81 -27.99
C PRO A 215 -0.76 8.15 -29.01
N THR A 216 -0.45 8.17 -30.31
CA THR A 216 -1.28 7.51 -31.34
C THR A 216 -1.09 6.00 -31.39
N GLN A 217 0.01 5.49 -30.83
CA GLN A 217 0.35 4.06 -30.79
C GLN A 217 -0.20 3.36 -29.54
N GLU A 218 -1.02 4.04 -28.76
CA GLU A 218 -1.59 3.52 -27.52
C GLU A 218 -2.66 2.47 -27.76
N LEU A 219 -2.88 1.62 -26.75
CA LEU A 219 -3.95 0.63 -26.78
C LEU A 219 -5.31 1.31 -27.00
N VAL A 220 -5.94 0.96 -28.11
CA VAL A 220 -7.30 1.41 -28.44
C VAL A 220 -8.29 0.84 -27.43
N PHE A 221 -9.32 1.61 -27.10
CA PHE A 221 -10.42 1.07 -26.31
C PHE A 221 -11.11 -0.05 -27.13
N PRO A 222 -11.34 -1.26 -26.58
CA PRO A 222 -11.81 -2.39 -27.36
C PRO A 222 -13.12 -2.07 -28.11
N PRO A 223 -13.15 -2.11 -29.46
CA PRO A 223 -14.36 -1.79 -30.21
C PRO A 223 -15.54 -2.70 -29.88
N GLU A 224 -15.28 -3.98 -29.60
CA GLU A 224 -16.29 -4.94 -29.16
C GLU A 224 -16.91 -4.52 -27.81
N LEU A 225 -16.12 -3.94 -26.90
CA LEU A 225 -16.62 -3.45 -25.62
C LEU A 225 -17.54 -2.23 -25.83
N ILE A 226 -17.22 -1.33 -26.77
CA ILE A 226 -18.10 -0.20 -27.12
C ILE A 226 -19.45 -0.72 -27.61
N GLN A 227 -19.44 -1.67 -28.55
CA GLN A 227 -20.68 -2.28 -29.06
C GLN A 227 -21.47 -3.00 -27.96
N THR A 228 -20.77 -3.67 -27.03
CA THR A 228 -21.39 -4.34 -25.90
C THR A 228 -22.06 -3.33 -24.96
N ILE A 229 -21.38 -2.22 -24.67
CA ILE A 229 -21.93 -1.12 -23.85
C ILE A 229 -23.19 -0.55 -24.50
N GLU A 230 -23.18 -0.31 -25.81
CA GLU A 230 -24.33 0.19 -26.56
C GLU A 230 -25.52 -0.79 -26.52
N LYS A 231 -25.26 -2.08 -26.71
CA LYS A 231 -26.30 -3.13 -26.62
C LYS A 231 -26.92 -3.22 -25.23
N LEU A 232 -26.10 -3.06 -24.18
CA LEU A 232 -26.53 -3.19 -22.79
C LEU A 232 -27.02 -1.86 -22.18
N GLN A 233 -27.17 -0.79 -22.96
CA GLN A 233 -27.64 0.50 -22.45
C GLN A 233 -29.02 0.43 -21.78
N ASN A 234 -29.88 -0.50 -22.21
CA ASN A 234 -31.23 -0.69 -21.68
C ASN A 234 -31.28 -1.71 -20.53
N GLU A 235 -30.14 -2.23 -20.09
CA GLU A 235 -30.06 -3.13 -18.95
C GLU A 235 -30.34 -2.38 -17.65
N GLU A 236 -31.27 -2.92 -16.85
CA GLU A 236 -31.76 -2.26 -15.65
C GLU A 236 -30.95 -2.64 -14.40
N ILE A 237 -30.53 -3.91 -14.32
CA ILE A 237 -29.68 -4.42 -13.25
C ILE A 237 -28.61 -5.37 -13.79
N PHE A 238 -27.40 -5.18 -13.29
CA PHE A 238 -26.37 -6.21 -13.30
C PHE A 238 -26.32 -6.90 -11.92
N SER A 239 -26.24 -8.23 -11.87
CA SER A 239 -26.16 -8.97 -10.61
C SER A 239 -25.19 -10.15 -10.70
N LEU A 240 -24.52 -10.46 -9.60
CA LEU A 240 -23.76 -11.70 -9.43
C LEU A 240 -24.23 -12.42 -8.17
N GLN A 241 -24.17 -13.74 -8.21
CA GLN A 241 -24.64 -14.58 -7.12
C GLN A 241 -23.68 -15.75 -6.90
N THR A 242 -23.34 -15.98 -5.63
CA THR A 242 -22.75 -17.22 -5.13
C THR A 242 -23.65 -17.82 -4.05
N LYS A 243 -23.23 -18.94 -3.46
CA LYS A 243 -23.90 -19.56 -2.32
C LYS A 243 -24.03 -18.63 -1.09
N HIS A 244 -23.08 -17.71 -0.91
CA HIS A 244 -22.98 -16.86 0.28
C HIS A 244 -23.22 -15.38 0.01
N THR A 245 -23.10 -14.91 -1.23
CA THR A 245 -23.20 -13.48 -1.51
C THR A 245 -23.99 -13.26 -2.78
N THR A 246 -24.97 -12.36 -2.73
CA THR A 246 -25.63 -11.82 -3.92
C THR A 246 -25.36 -10.34 -4.00
N ILE A 247 -24.87 -9.84 -5.12
CA ILE A 247 -24.71 -8.41 -5.38
C ILE A 247 -25.68 -7.95 -6.47
N TYR A 248 -26.29 -6.79 -6.26
CA TYR A 248 -27.07 -6.07 -7.24
C TYR A 248 -26.43 -4.72 -7.55
N CYS A 249 -26.30 -4.40 -8.83
CA CYS A 249 -25.78 -3.15 -9.35
C CYS A 249 -26.86 -2.47 -10.20
N PRO A 250 -27.89 -1.85 -9.58
CA PRO A 250 -28.99 -1.20 -10.28
C PRO A 250 -28.53 0.05 -11.05
N LYS A 251 -29.16 0.30 -12.20
CA LYS A 251 -28.90 1.47 -13.03
C LYS A 251 -29.61 2.75 -12.54
N THR A 252 -30.70 2.62 -11.78
CA THR A 252 -31.50 3.76 -11.28
C THR A 252 -31.99 3.55 -9.85
N LEU A 253 -32.37 4.64 -9.17
CA LEU A 253 -32.94 4.60 -7.82
C LEU A 253 -34.26 3.83 -7.77
N LYS A 254 -35.05 3.87 -8.86
CA LYS A 254 -36.26 3.04 -9.02
C LYS A 254 -35.93 1.55 -8.85
N TYR A 255 -34.81 1.09 -9.40
CA TYR A 255 -34.41 -0.30 -9.31
C TYR A 255 -33.81 -0.66 -7.95
N VAL A 256 -33.15 0.29 -7.27
CA VAL A 256 -32.76 0.14 -5.85
C VAL A 256 -34.01 -0.15 -5.00
N LYS A 257 -35.06 0.66 -5.15
CA LYS A 257 -36.35 0.47 -4.44
C LYS A 257 -36.95 -0.91 -4.70
N ASN A 258 -37.03 -1.31 -5.98
CA ASN A 258 -37.58 -2.59 -6.37
C ASN A 258 -36.81 -3.78 -5.78
N ILE A 259 -35.48 -3.67 -5.62
CA ILE A 259 -34.66 -4.70 -4.97
C ILE A 259 -34.99 -4.74 -3.49
N LEU A 260 -34.91 -3.60 -2.79
CA LEU A 260 -35.15 -3.52 -1.35
C LEU A 260 -36.53 -4.05 -0.95
N GLN A 261 -37.58 -3.74 -1.72
CA GLN A 261 -38.94 -4.24 -1.49
C GLN A 261 -39.10 -5.75 -1.67
N LYS A 262 -38.22 -6.39 -2.46
CA LYS A 262 -38.26 -7.85 -2.70
C LYS A 262 -37.43 -8.65 -1.70
N LEU A 263 -36.51 -8.01 -0.99
CA LEU A 263 -35.69 -8.69 -0.01
C LEU A 263 -36.52 -8.99 1.24
N SER A 264 -36.46 -10.24 1.72
CA SER A 264 -37.16 -10.65 2.92
C SER A 264 -36.63 -9.92 4.16
N THR A 265 -37.52 -9.59 5.09
CA THR A 265 -37.17 -9.09 6.42
C THR A 265 -36.25 -10.09 7.14
N GLY A 266 -34.96 -9.77 7.25
CA GLY A 266 -33.95 -10.61 7.93
C GLY A 266 -32.65 -10.83 7.16
N SER A 267 -32.57 -10.52 5.86
CA SER A 267 -31.30 -10.59 5.12
C SER A 267 -30.35 -9.46 5.55
N LYS A 268 -29.07 -9.79 5.79
CA LYS A 268 -28.04 -8.77 6.05
C LYS A 268 -27.69 -8.04 4.76
N ILE A 269 -28.12 -6.77 4.66
CA ILE A 269 -27.89 -5.92 3.49
C ILE A 269 -26.65 -5.05 3.71
N TYR A 270 -25.73 -5.08 2.74
CA TYR A 270 -24.61 -4.17 2.65
C TYR A 270 -24.84 -3.17 1.53
N HIS A 271 -24.92 -1.90 1.89
CA HIS A 271 -24.93 -0.80 0.94
C HIS A 271 -23.48 -0.52 0.51
N VAL A 272 -23.17 -0.87 -0.73
CA VAL A 272 -21.82 -0.84 -1.26
C VAL A 272 -21.65 0.41 -2.10
N SER A 273 -20.79 1.32 -1.65
CA SER A 273 -20.31 2.38 -2.53
C SER A 273 -19.30 1.80 -3.52
N SER A 274 -18.01 2.00 -3.33
CA SER A 274 -16.97 1.37 -4.16
C SER A 274 -16.60 -0.07 -3.79
N GLY A 275 -16.91 -0.50 -2.56
CA GLY A 275 -16.52 -1.82 -2.02
C GLY A 275 -15.18 -1.85 -1.27
N GLN A 276 -14.35 -0.80 -1.37
CA GLN A 276 -13.04 -0.78 -0.71
C GLN A 276 -13.13 -0.85 0.82
N ALA A 277 -13.98 -0.02 1.44
CA ALA A 277 -14.16 -0.02 2.90
C ALA A 277 -14.81 -1.32 3.41
N LEU A 278 -15.82 -1.81 2.67
CA LEU A 278 -16.50 -3.06 2.98
C LEU A 278 -15.51 -4.23 3.08
N ARG A 279 -14.52 -4.28 2.20
CA ARG A 279 -13.49 -5.33 2.24
C ARG A 279 -12.73 -5.37 3.56
N PHE A 280 -12.39 -4.23 4.15
CA PHE A 280 -11.75 -4.19 5.47
C PHE A 280 -12.69 -4.65 6.58
N ASP A 281 -13.98 -4.32 6.49
CA ASP A 281 -14.99 -4.78 7.45
C ASP A 281 -15.23 -6.29 7.33
N LEU A 282 -15.31 -6.83 6.11
CA LEU A 282 -15.39 -8.27 5.84
C LEU A 282 -14.13 -9.00 6.30
N ALA A 283 -12.95 -8.40 6.11
CA ALA A 283 -11.70 -8.97 6.61
C ALA A 283 -11.67 -9.05 8.15
N LYS A 284 -12.39 -8.20 8.87
CA LYS A 284 -12.53 -8.28 10.33
C LYS A 284 -13.65 -9.21 10.78
N SER A 285 -14.63 -9.47 9.90
CA SER A 285 -15.79 -10.27 10.24
C SER A 285 -15.45 -11.76 10.29
N LYS A 286 -15.88 -12.44 11.36
CA LYS A 286 -15.87 -13.90 11.47
C LYS A 286 -17.13 -14.54 10.88
N ASN A 287 -18.06 -13.74 10.35
CA ASN A 287 -19.38 -14.22 9.93
C ASN A 287 -19.35 -14.75 8.48
N THR A 288 -19.93 -15.94 8.29
CA THR A 288 -20.08 -16.63 7.00
C THR A 288 -21.52 -16.61 6.46
N ASP A 289 -22.43 -15.91 7.14
CA ASP A 289 -23.85 -15.84 6.79
C ASP A 289 -24.07 -15.26 5.39
N PRO A 290 -25.10 -15.76 4.66
CA PRO A 290 -25.48 -15.18 3.38
C PRO A 290 -25.74 -13.67 3.48
N SER A 291 -25.14 -12.90 2.58
CA SER A 291 -25.28 -11.44 2.56
C SER A 291 -25.73 -10.92 1.20
N VAL A 292 -26.48 -9.82 1.22
CA VAL A 292 -26.97 -9.14 0.02
C VAL A 292 -26.28 -7.80 -0.10
N TRP A 293 -25.67 -7.53 -1.24
CA TRP A 293 -24.91 -6.31 -1.50
C TRP A 293 -25.65 -5.49 -2.55
N ILE A 294 -25.72 -4.17 -2.37
CA ILE A 294 -26.30 -3.26 -3.36
C ILE A 294 -25.25 -2.21 -3.69
N SER A 295 -24.74 -2.23 -4.92
CA SER A 295 -23.75 -1.26 -5.39
C SER A 295 -24.37 -0.09 -6.15
N TYR A 296 -24.00 1.13 -5.78
CA TYR A 296 -24.50 2.35 -6.42
C TYR A 296 -23.63 2.85 -7.57
N ASN A 297 -22.54 2.16 -7.91
CA ASN A 297 -21.58 2.60 -8.93
C ASN A 297 -22.15 2.67 -10.36
N LYS A 298 -23.35 2.14 -10.59
CA LYS A 298 -24.06 2.22 -11.88
C LYS A 298 -25.31 3.09 -11.81
N CYS A 299 -25.68 3.58 -10.64
CA CYS A 299 -26.89 4.39 -10.45
C CYS A 299 -26.67 5.79 -11.01
N GLU A 300 -27.34 6.12 -12.11
CA GLU A 300 -27.13 7.38 -12.85
C GLU A 300 -27.39 8.61 -11.96
N GLU A 301 -28.48 8.60 -11.20
CA GLU A 301 -28.87 9.70 -10.30
C GLU A 301 -27.85 9.93 -9.18
N MET A 302 -27.14 8.88 -8.75
CA MET A 302 -26.10 8.96 -7.72
C MET A 302 -24.71 9.27 -8.29
N ARG A 303 -24.55 9.34 -9.61
CA ARG A 303 -23.29 9.68 -10.30
C ARG A 303 -23.32 11.03 -11.01
N ARG A 304 -24.43 11.77 -10.90
CA ARG A 304 -24.56 13.09 -11.51
C ARG A 304 -23.68 14.14 -10.80
N VAL A 305 -23.21 15.11 -11.59
CA VAL A 305 -22.55 16.33 -11.12
C VAL A 305 -23.26 17.48 -11.81
N GLU A 306 -23.73 18.45 -11.04
CA GLU A 306 -24.33 19.68 -11.58
C GLU A 306 -23.52 20.86 -11.03
N LEU A 307 -23.01 21.68 -11.94
CA LEU A 307 -22.20 22.85 -11.63
C LEU A 307 -23.06 24.08 -11.93
N GLU A 308 -23.50 24.76 -10.88
CA GLU A 308 -24.17 26.06 -10.97
C GLU A 308 -23.24 27.14 -10.44
N GLU A 309 -23.52 28.40 -10.75
CA GLU A 309 -22.71 29.54 -10.29
C GLU A 309 -22.65 29.56 -8.75
N GLU A 310 -23.75 29.22 -8.09
CA GLU A 310 -23.95 29.39 -6.66
C GLU A 310 -23.96 28.07 -5.86
N GLN A 311 -24.03 26.92 -6.55
CA GLN A 311 -24.15 25.61 -5.92
C GLN A 311 -23.42 24.53 -6.74
N ILE A 312 -22.89 23.53 -6.03
CA ILE A 312 -22.33 22.32 -6.66
C ILE A 312 -23.08 21.11 -6.11
N LEU A 313 -23.74 20.36 -6.99
CA LEU A 313 -24.33 19.08 -6.65
C LEU A 313 -23.34 17.95 -6.94
N ILE A 314 -23.08 17.12 -5.92
CA ILE A 314 -22.24 15.93 -6.03
C ILE A 314 -23.05 14.67 -5.72
N GLY A 315 -23.23 13.80 -6.72
CA GLY A 315 -23.87 12.49 -6.55
C GLY A 315 -23.11 11.60 -5.58
N ALA A 316 -23.83 10.79 -4.79
CA ALA A 316 -23.28 9.97 -3.73
C ALA A 316 -22.24 8.91 -4.15
N ALA A 317 -22.30 8.41 -5.38
CA ALA A 317 -21.42 7.38 -5.91
C ALA A 317 -20.18 7.92 -6.65
N LEU A 318 -19.97 9.24 -6.62
CA LEU A 318 -18.76 9.86 -7.19
C LEU A 318 -17.52 9.53 -6.37
N SER A 319 -16.42 9.26 -7.07
CA SER A 319 -15.11 9.10 -6.44
C SER A 319 -14.57 10.43 -5.87
N LEU A 320 -13.62 10.37 -4.94
CA LEU A 320 -12.94 11.56 -4.41
C LEU A 320 -12.26 12.36 -5.53
N SER A 321 -11.65 11.68 -6.50
CA SER A 321 -11.05 12.32 -7.68
C SER A 321 -12.09 12.98 -8.59
N GLU A 322 -13.27 12.36 -8.77
CA GLU A 322 -14.38 12.97 -9.52
C GLU A 322 -14.92 14.22 -8.80
N VAL A 323 -15.05 14.18 -7.47
CA VAL A 323 -15.43 15.36 -6.67
C VAL A 323 -14.38 16.46 -6.82
N ARG A 324 -13.10 16.15 -6.65
CA ARG A 324 -12.00 17.10 -6.84
C ARG A 324 -12.05 17.76 -8.22
N GLU A 325 -12.26 16.98 -9.28
CA GLU A 325 -12.39 17.48 -10.66
C GLU A 325 -13.63 18.37 -10.85
N ALA A 326 -14.75 18.04 -10.20
CA ALA A 326 -15.94 18.89 -10.21
C ALA A 326 -15.66 20.26 -9.55
N LEU A 327 -14.99 20.27 -8.39
CA LEU A 327 -14.61 21.51 -7.70
C LEU A 327 -13.64 22.36 -8.53
N ALA A 328 -12.68 21.73 -9.21
CA ALA A 328 -11.69 22.43 -10.05
C ALA A 328 -12.31 23.05 -11.31
N ARG A 329 -13.45 22.54 -11.79
CA ARG A 329 -14.21 23.07 -12.92
C ARG A 329 -15.23 24.15 -12.54
N SER A 330 -15.48 24.36 -11.25
CA SER A 330 -16.37 25.43 -10.78
C SER A 330 -15.83 26.82 -11.13
N GLU A 331 -16.73 27.75 -11.47
CA GLU A 331 -16.39 29.18 -11.63
C GLU A 331 -15.84 29.79 -10.33
N GLN A 332 -16.31 29.34 -9.16
CA GLN A 332 -15.83 29.81 -7.86
C GLN A 332 -14.67 28.97 -7.29
N LYS A 333 -13.89 28.26 -8.13
CA LYS A 333 -12.77 27.41 -7.70
C LYS A 333 -11.77 28.09 -6.75
N GLU A 334 -11.59 29.41 -6.86
CA GLU A 334 -10.70 30.18 -5.98
C GLU A 334 -11.16 30.20 -4.52
N LYS A 335 -12.48 30.16 -4.26
CA LYS A 335 -13.03 30.00 -2.90
C LYS A 335 -12.80 28.60 -2.33
N LEU A 336 -12.54 27.63 -3.20
CA LEU A 336 -12.41 26.21 -2.89
C LEU A 336 -10.97 25.69 -3.03
N LYS A 337 -10.00 26.54 -3.37
CA LYS A 337 -8.62 26.12 -3.70
C LYS A 337 -7.95 25.31 -2.59
N ASN A 338 -8.18 25.67 -1.33
CA ASN A 338 -7.66 24.95 -0.16
C ASN A 338 -8.30 23.57 0.00
N LEU A 339 -9.57 23.46 -0.37
CA LEU A 339 -10.30 22.19 -0.38
C LEU A 339 -9.83 21.30 -1.54
N ILE A 340 -9.62 21.85 -2.73
CA ILE A 340 -9.05 21.13 -3.87
C ILE A 340 -7.66 20.59 -3.50
N TRP A 341 -6.81 21.43 -2.90
CA TRP A 341 -5.50 21.02 -2.40
C TRP A 341 -5.60 19.90 -1.36
N LEU A 342 -6.54 19.99 -0.40
CA LEU A 342 -6.73 18.95 0.60
C LEU A 342 -7.15 17.62 -0.04
N LEU A 343 -7.98 17.65 -1.09
CA LEU A 343 -8.36 16.43 -1.83
C LEU A 343 -7.18 15.83 -2.61
N ASP A 344 -6.27 16.65 -3.13
CA ASP A 344 -5.00 16.20 -3.72
C ASP A 344 -4.06 15.60 -2.65
N GLU A 345 -4.14 16.11 -1.42
CA GLU A 345 -3.41 15.61 -0.24
C GLU A 345 -4.11 14.46 0.50
N TYR A 346 -5.35 14.14 0.15
CA TYR A 346 -6.20 13.21 0.87
C TYR A 346 -5.65 11.78 0.84
N SER A 347 -5.42 11.29 -0.37
CA SER A 347 -4.92 9.95 -0.63
C SER A 347 -4.21 9.94 -1.98
N SER A 348 -3.64 8.79 -2.33
CA SER A 348 -3.12 8.57 -3.67
C SER A 348 -4.25 8.59 -4.71
N LEU A 349 -3.91 8.91 -5.96
CA LEU A 349 -4.87 8.80 -7.06
C LEU A 349 -5.45 7.38 -7.19
N HIS A 350 -4.67 6.34 -6.91
CA HIS A 350 -5.14 4.95 -7.03
C HIS A 350 -6.35 4.67 -6.12
N VAL A 351 -6.29 5.18 -4.88
CA VAL A 351 -7.40 5.08 -3.92
C VAL A 351 -8.49 6.09 -4.27
N GLY A 352 -8.13 7.36 -4.51
CA GLY A 352 -9.06 8.46 -4.78
C GLY A 352 -9.91 8.29 -6.04
N ASN A 353 -9.39 7.59 -7.06
CA ASN A 353 -10.10 7.29 -8.30
C ASN A 353 -11.26 6.31 -8.10
N VAL A 354 -11.25 5.54 -7.02
CA VAL A 354 -12.24 4.48 -6.75
C VAL A 354 -13.02 4.74 -5.47
N ALA A 355 -12.38 5.28 -4.41
CA ALA A 355 -13.01 5.59 -3.15
C ALA A 355 -14.00 6.74 -3.34
N THR A 356 -15.23 6.58 -2.85
CA THR A 356 -16.28 7.59 -2.96
C THR A 356 -16.32 8.50 -1.75
N TRP A 357 -16.76 9.73 -1.93
CA TRP A 357 -16.90 10.67 -0.81
C TRP A 357 -17.91 10.19 0.26
N THR A 358 -19.02 9.55 -0.15
CA THR A 358 -19.99 8.98 0.80
C THR A 358 -19.42 7.82 1.60
N GLY A 359 -18.75 6.89 0.93
CA GLY A 359 -18.05 5.80 1.59
C GLY A 359 -17.04 6.31 2.62
N SER A 360 -16.34 7.41 2.30
CA SER A 360 -15.45 8.05 3.26
C SER A 360 -16.19 8.72 4.41
N LEU A 361 -17.27 9.46 4.14
CA LEU A 361 -18.10 10.10 5.16
C LEU A 361 -18.67 9.08 6.15
N LEU A 362 -19.28 8.01 5.64
CA LEU A 362 -19.93 6.96 6.44
C LEU A 362 -18.95 6.06 7.17
N SER A 363 -17.70 5.98 6.71
CA SER A 363 -16.65 5.31 7.48
C SER A 363 -16.35 6.05 8.80
N ALA A 364 -16.70 7.35 8.89
CA ALA A 364 -16.36 8.26 9.98
C ALA A 364 -14.85 8.39 10.25
N PHE A 365 -14.02 7.95 9.30
CA PHE A 365 -12.57 8.03 9.33
C PHE A 365 -12.07 8.69 8.03
N GLY A 366 -10.89 9.31 8.09
CA GLY A 366 -10.28 10.05 6.96
C GLY A 366 -10.64 11.54 6.96
N ASP A 367 -10.21 12.27 5.92
CA ASP A 367 -10.31 13.73 5.89
C ASP A 367 -11.69 14.27 5.47
N PHE A 368 -12.54 13.45 4.84
CA PHE A 368 -13.80 13.90 4.25
C PHE A 368 -14.87 14.21 5.31
N PRO A 369 -14.97 13.44 6.41
CA PRO A 369 -15.78 13.80 7.56
C PRO A 369 -15.54 15.24 8.09
N ALA A 370 -14.28 15.66 8.27
CA ALA A 370 -13.96 17.01 8.74
C ALA A 370 -14.37 18.09 7.72
N LEU A 371 -14.11 17.83 6.43
CA LEU A 371 -14.57 18.67 5.34
C LEU A 371 -16.09 18.86 5.36
N ALA A 372 -16.85 17.77 5.53
CA ALA A 372 -18.31 17.81 5.54
C ALA A 372 -18.85 18.64 6.72
N LEU A 373 -18.23 18.54 7.90
CA LEU A 373 -18.56 19.37 9.07
C LEU A 373 -18.29 20.85 8.83
N ALA A 374 -17.09 21.18 8.33
CA ALA A 374 -16.68 22.57 8.10
C ALA A 374 -17.59 23.26 7.08
N LEU A 375 -17.96 22.55 6.00
CA LEU A 375 -18.87 23.02 4.96
C LEU A 375 -20.35 23.03 5.36
N ASN A 376 -20.73 22.51 6.53
CA ASN A 376 -22.13 22.32 6.91
C ASN A 376 -22.90 21.54 5.82
N LEU A 377 -22.26 20.50 5.26
CA LEU A 377 -22.64 19.90 3.99
C LEU A 377 -24.11 19.45 4.02
N LYS A 378 -24.91 19.91 3.05
CA LYS A 378 -26.32 19.52 2.89
C LYS A 378 -26.37 18.19 2.15
N ILE A 379 -26.75 17.11 2.84
CA ILE A 379 -26.92 15.77 2.26
C ILE A 379 -28.40 15.45 2.09
N TYR A 380 -28.74 14.82 0.97
CA TYR A 380 -30.10 14.40 0.65
C TYR A 380 -30.23 12.89 0.85
N ILE A 381 -31.16 12.49 1.70
CA ILE A 381 -31.34 11.12 2.15
C ILE A 381 -32.70 10.62 1.68
N GLN A 382 -32.70 9.55 0.90
CA GLN A 382 -33.91 8.84 0.50
C GLN A 382 -34.20 7.73 1.51
N ASN A 383 -35.39 7.73 2.10
CA ASN A 383 -35.94 6.58 2.79
C ASN A 383 -36.70 5.72 1.78
N PHE A 384 -36.29 4.46 1.59
CA PHE A 384 -36.93 3.56 0.63
C PHE A 384 -38.17 2.84 1.18
N ASP A 385 -38.39 2.88 2.49
CA ASP A 385 -39.57 2.31 3.13
C ASP A 385 -40.77 3.29 3.05
N THR A 386 -40.52 4.59 3.27
CA THR A 386 -41.57 5.65 3.25
C THR A 386 -41.64 6.45 1.96
N ASP A 387 -40.65 6.31 1.07
CA ASP A 387 -40.44 7.14 -0.13
C ASP A 387 -40.13 8.62 0.18
N GLU A 388 -39.89 8.97 1.44
CA GLU A 388 -39.58 10.33 1.88
C GLU A 388 -38.14 10.72 1.55
N ILE A 389 -37.96 11.96 1.10
CA ILE A 389 -36.64 12.60 0.95
C ILE A 389 -36.47 13.60 2.09
N SER A 390 -35.44 13.39 2.91
CA SER A 390 -35.06 14.34 3.96
C SER A 390 -33.73 15.00 3.62
N ILE A 391 -33.57 16.23 4.11
CA ILE A 391 -32.32 16.99 3.99
C ILE A 391 -31.69 17.05 5.37
N LEU A 392 -30.45 16.60 5.47
CA LEU A 392 -29.68 16.68 6.70
C LEU A 392 -28.43 17.54 6.47
N LYS A 393 -28.08 18.37 7.45
CA LYS A 393 -26.81 19.08 7.47
C LYS A 393 -25.83 18.30 8.33
N VAL A 394 -24.60 18.11 7.84
CA VAL A 394 -23.55 17.44 8.60
C VAL A 394 -23.04 18.39 9.70
N GLY A 395 -23.51 18.17 10.93
CA GLY A 395 -23.10 18.88 12.14
C GLY A 395 -22.41 17.96 13.16
N ASN A 396 -22.05 18.50 14.33
CA ASN A 396 -21.39 17.74 15.41
C ASN A 396 -22.18 16.50 15.86
N ASP A 397 -23.50 16.54 15.73
CA ASP A 397 -24.40 15.47 16.10
C ASP A 397 -24.53 14.39 15.01
N PHE A 398 -23.90 14.53 13.85
CA PHE A 398 -23.97 13.54 12.77
C PHE A 398 -23.26 12.23 13.12
N PHE A 399 -22.13 12.31 13.84
CA PHE A 399 -21.33 11.17 14.26
C PHE A 399 -21.72 10.74 15.67
N ASP A 400 -21.96 9.44 15.87
CA ASP A 400 -22.40 8.86 17.15
C ASP A 400 -21.66 7.55 17.48
N THR A 401 -22.07 6.85 18.53
CA THR A 401 -21.46 5.56 18.94
C THR A 401 -21.48 4.51 17.84
N TYR A 402 -22.40 4.60 16.87
CA TYR A 402 -22.58 3.71 15.72
C TYR A 402 -21.92 4.23 14.43
N LYS A 403 -20.99 5.18 14.55
CA LYS A 403 -20.31 5.93 13.48
C LYS A 403 -21.15 7.08 12.93
N THR A 404 -22.40 6.87 12.51
CA THR A 404 -23.25 7.94 11.92
C THR A 404 -24.74 7.74 12.22
N LYS A 405 -25.51 8.85 12.22
CA LYS A 405 -26.98 8.84 12.34
C LYS A 405 -27.75 8.17 11.19
N ILE A 406 -27.10 7.81 10.08
CA ILE A 406 -27.73 7.14 8.94
C ILE A 406 -27.99 5.67 9.32
N THR A 407 -29.26 5.29 9.38
CA THR A 407 -29.70 3.95 9.82
C THR A 407 -30.83 3.40 8.94
N GLY A 408 -31.06 2.09 9.01
CA GLY A 408 -32.12 1.42 8.24
C GLY A 408 -31.92 1.51 6.72
N ASN A 409 -33.03 1.51 5.97
CA ASN A 409 -33.04 1.63 4.51
C ASN A 409 -32.96 3.09 4.02
N THR A 410 -32.21 3.94 4.74
CA THR A 410 -31.98 5.33 4.36
C THR A 410 -30.64 5.46 3.62
N ILE A 411 -30.66 6.08 2.45
CA ILE A 411 -29.49 6.15 1.56
C ILE A 411 -29.24 7.59 1.14
N ILE A 412 -28.00 8.05 1.29
CA ILE A 412 -27.55 9.35 0.76
C ILE A 412 -27.55 9.26 -0.76
N THR A 413 -28.29 10.12 -1.44
CA THR A 413 -28.36 10.15 -2.91
C THR A 413 -27.37 11.15 -3.52
N HIS A 414 -27.22 12.32 -2.89
CA HIS A 414 -26.30 13.37 -3.30
C HIS A 414 -26.06 14.36 -2.15
N ALA A 415 -25.10 15.26 -2.33
CA ALA A 415 -24.91 16.44 -1.49
C ALA A 415 -24.86 17.71 -2.33
N VAL A 416 -25.15 18.84 -1.68
CA VAL A 416 -25.05 20.18 -2.26
C VAL A 416 -24.07 21.02 -1.45
N ILE A 417 -23.06 21.57 -2.14
CA ILE A 417 -22.13 22.55 -1.60
C ILE A 417 -22.65 23.94 -1.98
N ASP A 418 -22.93 24.76 -0.97
CA ASP A 418 -23.52 26.09 -1.14
C ASP A 418 -22.43 27.16 -1.25
N LEU A 419 -22.16 27.66 -2.45
CA LEU A 419 -21.06 28.58 -2.74
C LEU A 419 -21.38 30.05 -2.44
N LYS A 420 -22.66 30.39 -2.24
CA LYS A 420 -23.07 31.74 -1.81
C LYS A 420 -22.45 32.09 -0.48
N GLU A 421 -22.52 31.13 0.44
CA GLU A 421 -22.27 31.38 1.84
C GLU A 421 -20.84 31.04 2.23
N VAL A 422 -20.10 30.22 1.49
CA VAL A 422 -18.83 29.64 1.97
C VAL A 422 -17.58 30.12 1.25
N LYS A 423 -16.50 30.28 2.01
CA LYS A 423 -15.12 30.40 1.54
C LYS A 423 -14.23 29.49 2.37
N VAL A 424 -13.51 28.55 1.74
CA VAL A 424 -12.57 27.68 2.45
C VAL A 424 -11.27 28.45 2.65
N THR A 425 -11.10 29.06 3.82
CA THR A 425 -10.00 29.98 4.12
C THR A 425 -8.71 29.26 4.43
N ARG A 426 -8.77 28.10 5.12
CA ARG A 426 -7.58 27.31 5.46
C ARG A 426 -7.86 25.81 5.34
N ALA A 427 -6.84 25.07 4.93
CA ALA A 427 -6.78 23.62 5.07
C ALA A 427 -5.35 23.22 5.43
N ALA A 428 -5.18 22.22 6.28
CA ALA A 428 -3.88 21.67 6.61
C ALA A 428 -3.98 20.17 6.89
N LYS A 429 -2.89 19.46 6.63
CA LYS A 429 -2.75 18.04 6.90
C LYS A 429 -1.35 17.80 7.44
N PHE A 430 -1.25 17.06 8.53
CA PHE A 430 0.01 16.78 9.20
C PHE A 430 0.02 15.33 9.68
N ASP A 431 1.21 14.73 9.71
CA ASP A 431 1.41 13.40 10.27
C ASP A 431 2.41 13.50 11.43
N PRO A 432 1.93 13.61 12.68
CA PRO A 432 2.81 13.54 13.84
C PRO A 432 3.38 12.14 13.92
N GLU A 433 4.68 12.03 13.70
CA GLU A 433 5.46 10.80 13.91
C GLU A 433 4.97 9.56 13.13
N LEU A 434 4.26 9.72 12.01
CA LEU A 434 3.71 8.61 11.19
C LEU A 434 2.66 7.75 11.91
N ARG A 435 1.99 8.27 12.95
CA ARG A 435 1.05 7.50 13.80
C ARG A 435 -0.42 7.71 13.45
N SER A 436 -0.79 8.93 13.06
CA SER A 436 -2.18 9.27 12.73
C SER A 436 -2.25 10.58 11.95
N LEU A 437 -2.69 10.52 10.69
CA LEU A 437 -2.91 11.72 9.89
C LEU A 437 -3.96 12.61 10.57
N ILE A 438 -3.53 13.80 10.99
CA ILE A 438 -4.40 14.86 11.48
C ILE A 438 -4.65 15.88 10.36
N ASN A 439 -5.83 16.47 10.35
CA ASN A 439 -6.14 17.55 9.42
C ASN A 439 -7.00 18.62 10.07
N LEU A 440 -7.02 19.78 9.43
CA LEU A 440 -7.81 20.94 9.80
C LEU A 440 -8.41 21.56 8.55
N VAL A 441 -9.68 21.94 8.63
CA VAL A 441 -10.38 22.72 7.59
C VAL A 441 -11.09 23.89 8.24
N GLU A 442 -10.80 25.10 7.77
CA GLU A 442 -11.52 26.32 8.18
C GLU A 442 -12.35 26.86 7.02
N VAL A 443 -13.62 27.12 7.31
CA VAL A 443 -14.59 27.72 6.39
C VAL A 443 -15.14 28.98 7.03
N GLU A 444 -15.06 30.09 6.29
CA GLU A 444 -15.68 31.36 6.64
C GLU A 444 -16.99 31.51 5.90
N TYR A 445 -18.02 31.98 6.61
CA TYR A 445 -19.36 32.22 6.08
C TYR A 445 -19.59 33.71 5.85
N THR A 446 -20.40 34.06 4.85
CA THR A 446 -20.69 35.48 4.50
C THR A 446 -21.30 36.32 5.63
N ASN A 447 -21.89 35.67 6.64
CA ASN A 447 -22.41 36.33 7.84
C ASN A 447 -21.32 36.60 8.91
N GLY A 448 -20.04 36.38 8.60
CA GLY A 448 -18.90 36.60 9.49
C GLY A 448 -18.63 35.45 10.48
N LYS A 449 -19.42 34.38 10.45
CA LYS A 449 -19.17 33.17 11.25
C LYS A 449 -18.09 32.32 10.61
N ASN A 450 -17.31 31.61 11.41
CA ASN A 450 -16.39 30.59 10.91
C ASN A 450 -16.65 29.22 11.54
N ARG A 451 -16.20 28.18 10.84
CA ARG A 451 -16.23 26.79 11.27
C ARG A 451 -14.86 26.18 11.07
N ILE A 452 -14.29 25.61 12.13
CA ILE A 452 -13.03 24.88 12.09
C ILE A 452 -13.33 23.42 12.44
N ALA A 453 -13.10 22.52 11.49
CA ALA A 453 -13.20 21.09 11.72
C ALA A 453 -11.81 20.48 11.81
N LEU A 454 -11.62 19.55 12.75
CA LEU A 454 -10.39 18.81 12.95
C LEU A 454 -10.65 17.31 12.93
N ASN A 455 -9.70 16.55 12.40
CA ASN A 455 -9.71 15.09 12.46
C ASN A 455 -8.42 14.55 13.08
N GLY A 456 -8.51 13.37 13.70
CA GLY A 456 -7.37 12.62 14.25
C GLY A 456 -7.01 12.92 15.71
N PHE A 457 -7.69 13.87 16.35
CA PHE A 457 -7.53 14.17 17.79
C PHE A 457 -8.47 13.36 18.68
N GLU A 458 -9.61 12.92 18.14
CA GLU A 458 -10.58 12.05 18.80
C GLU A 458 -11.04 10.95 17.86
N LYS A 459 -11.84 10.02 18.37
CA LYS A 459 -12.43 8.93 17.56
C LYS A 459 -13.19 9.45 16.34
N PHE A 460 -13.86 10.60 16.49
CA PHE A 460 -14.62 11.27 15.44
C PHE A 460 -14.10 12.70 15.25
N PRO A 461 -14.32 13.30 14.08
CA PRO A 461 -13.90 14.66 13.85
C PRO A 461 -14.66 15.65 14.75
N ILE A 462 -13.99 16.74 15.09
CA ILE A 462 -14.47 17.77 16.02
C ILE A 462 -14.75 19.03 15.22
N LEU A 463 -15.87 19.70 15.48
CA LEU A 463 -16.18 21.03 14.94
C LEU A 463 -16.24 22.07 16.06
N VAL A 464 -15.49 23.16 15.88
CA VAL A 464 -15.64 24.39 16.67
C VAL A 464 -16.13 25.53 15.79
N GLU A 465 -16.96 26.41 16.34
CA GLU A 465 -17.61 27.50 15.60
C GLU A 465 -17.28 28.86 16.21
N ASN A 466 -17.03 29.86 15.37
CA ASN A 466 -16.76 31.25 15.77
C ASN A 466 -15.51 31.40 16.65
N VAL A 467 -14.47 30.62 16.34
CA VAL A 467 -13.20 30.57 17.08
C VAL A 467 -12.07 30.97 16.14
N LYS A 468 -11.17 31.84 16.60
CA LYS A 468 -9.94 32.14 15.86
C LYS A 468 -8.98 30.96 15.98
N ILE A 469 -8.22 30.70 14.92
CA ILE A 469 -7.26 29.58 14.92
C ILE A 469 -6.25 29.64 16.08
N ASP A 470 -5.86 30.84 16.54
CA ASP A 470 -4.92 31.01 17.66
C ASP A 470 -5.54 30.65 19.04
N ASP A 471 -6.86 30.61 19.13
CA ASP A 471 -7.61 30.25 20.34
C ASP A 471 -8.06 28.78 20.34
N LEU A 472 -7.69 28.01 19.31
CA LEU A 472 -8.21 26.68 19.04
C LEU A 472 -7.85 25.68 20.13
N GLU A 473 -6.59 25.65 20.58
CA GLU A 473 -6.13 24.80 21.67
C GLU A 473 -6.96 25.02 22.95
N LYS A 474 -7.25 26.28 23.28
CA LYS A 474 -8.03 26.66 24.46
C LYS A 474 -9.47 26.14 24.37
N GLU A 475 -10.09 26.22 23.20
CA GLU A 475 -11.44 25.70 22.99
C GLU A 475 -11.48 24.17 23.00
N LEU A 476 -10.48 23.49 22.43
CA LEU A 476 -10.38 22.03 22.50
C LEU A 476 -10.20 21.53 23.94
N LYS A 477 -9.40 22.23 24.75
CA LYS A 477 -9.27 21.95 26.19
C LYS A 477 -10.60 22.13 26.94
N LYS A 478 -11.41 23.15 26.60
CA LYS A 478 -12.76 23.33 27.17
C LYS A 478 -13.73 22.21 26.80
N LEU A 479 -13.56 21.60 25.62
CA LEU A 479 -14.30 20.41 25.19
C LEU A 479 -13.84 19.12 25.88
N GLY A 480 -12.85 19.21 26.78
CA GLY A 480 -12.35 18.07 27.56
C GLY A 480 -11.32 17.22 26.83
N ILE A 481 -10.75 17.70 25.72
CA ILE A 481 -9.70 16.98 25.00
C ILE A 481 -8.40 17.07 25.81
N PRO A 482 -7.78 15.93 26.19
CA PRO A 482 -6.55 15.93 26.97
C PRO A 482 -5.39 16.55 26.21
N GLU A 483 -4.48 17.20 26.94
CA GLU A 483 -3.31 17.87 26.37
C GLU A 483 -2.40 16.90 25.60
N GLU A 484 -2.28 15.64 26.04
CA GLU A 484 -1.51 14.61 25.35
C GLU A 484 -2.02 14.29 23.95
N LYS A 485 -3.31 14.54 23.66
CA LYS A 485 -3.85 14.34 22.30
C LYS A 485 -3.56 15.52 21.38
N LEU A 486 -3.18 16.68 21.91
CA LEU A 486 -3.01 17.93 21.17
C LEU A 486 -1.58 18.17 20.66
N GLU A 487 -0.64 17.23 20.85
CA GLU A 487 0.79 17.38 20.50
C GLU A 487 1.04 17.84 19.06
N GLY A 488 0.21 17.42 18.10
CA GLY A 488 0.31 17.81 16.69
C GLY A 488 -0.36 19.13 16.30
N LEU A 489 -1.16 19.73 17.19
CA LEU A 489 -1.99 20.90 16.90
C LEU A 489 -1.16 22.16 16.51
N PRO A 490 -0.08 22.53 17.22
CA PRO A 490 0.69 23.74 16.87
C PRO A 490 1.30 23.66 15.46
N SER A 491 1.78 22.48 15.07
CA SER A 491 2.29 22.23 13.72
C SER A 491 1.20 22.38 12.68
N LEU A 492 0.02 21.82 12.95
CA LEU A 492 -1.13 21.88 12.06
C LEU A 492 -1.64 23.32 11.88
N GLU A 493 -1.72 24.10 12.96
CA GLU A 493 -2.09 25.52 12.91
C GLU A 493 -1.08 26.34 12.10
N ASN A 494 0.22 26.12 12.33
CA ASN A 494 1.27 26.80 11.58
C ASN A 494 1.17 26.49 10.08
N MET A 495 0.90 25.25 9.70
CA MET A 495 0.66 24.86 8.31
C MET A 495 -0.62 25.44 7.72
N ALA A 496 -1.67 25.61 8.53
CA ALA A 496 -2.93 26.21 8.13
C ALA A 496 -2.78 27.72 7.86
N LYS A 497 -1.99 28.42 8.68
CA LYS A 497 -1.72 29.87 8.58
C LYS A 497 -0.86 30.25 7.37
N GLN A 498 -0.13 29.30 6.77
CA GLN A 498 0.66 29.56 5.57
C GLN A 498 -0.24 29.91 4.38
N GLU A 499 -0.13 31.15 3.89
CA GLU A 499 -0.90 31.66 2.73
C GLU A 499 -0.53 30.96 1.41
N LYS A 500 0.76 30.64 1.24
CA LYS A 500 1.24 29.78 0.16
C LYS A 500 1.52 28.41 0.73
N LYS A 501 0.76 27.41 0.29
CA LYS A 501 1.16 26.01 0.47
C LYS A 501 2.52 25.85 -0.19
N LYS A 502 3.48 25.31 0.56
CA LYS A 502 4.87 25.15 0.11
C LYS A 502 4.85 24.36 -1.20
N GLU A 503 5.10 25.03 -2.32
CA GLU A 503 5.36 24.31 -3.57
C GLU A 503 6.58 23.44 -3.31
N GLU A 504 6.48 22.14 -3.58
CA GLU A 504 7.66 21.28 -3.55
C GLU A 504 8.66 21.86 -4.55
N GLY A 505 9.82 22.31 -4.06
CA GLY A 505 10.84 22.92 -4.90
C GLY A 505 11.23 21.99 -6.04
N HIS A 506 11.60 22.57 -7.19
CA HIS A 506 12.18 21.80 -8.28
C HIS A 506 13.41 21.04 -7.75
N PHE A 507 13.39 19.72 -7.91
CA PHE A 507 14.42 18.84 -7.35
C PHE A 507 15.55 18.71 -8.37
N GLU A 508 16.54 19.61 -8.28
CA GLU A 508 17.76 19.49 -9.08
C GLU A 508 18.64 18.38 -8.51
N THR A 509 19.12 17.49 -9.38
CA THR A 509 19.92 16.35 -8.97
C THR A 509 21.20 16.28 -9.77
N LEU A 510 22.32 16.04 -9.09
CA LEU A 510 23.61 15.84 -9.70
C LEU A 510 24.21 14.52 -9.19
N GLN A 511 24.66 13.67 -10.10
CA GLN A 511 25.41 12.46 -9.76
C GLN A 511 26.76 12.52 -10.45
N LEU A 512 27.83 12.54 -9.66
CA LEU A 512 29.20 12.57 -10.15
C LEU A 512 29.84 11.20 -9.94
N PHE A 513 30.52 10.69 -10.97
CA PHE A 513 31.29 9.46 -10.92
C PHE A 513 32.53 9.58 -11.79
N GLN A 514 33.54 8.73 -11.55
CA GLN A 514 34.76 8.73 -12.34
C GLN A 514 34.52 8.05 -13.70
N PRO A 515 34.73 8.74 -14.84
CA PRO A 515 34.62 8.12 -16.16
C PRO A 515 35.75 7.12 -16.38
N ILE A 516 35.52 6.13 -17.25
CA ILE A 516 36.54 5.16 -17.64
C ILE A 516 37.13 5.58 -18.98
N ASP A 517 38.46 5.58 -19.04
CA ASP A 517 39.22 5.84 -20.25
C ASP A 517 39.05 4.67 -21.25
N ASN A 518 38.49 4.96 -22.43
CA ASN A 518 38.30 3.98 -23.50
C ASN A 518 39.61 3.83 -24.29
N LYS A 519 40.65 3.26 -23.68
CA LYS A 519 41.80 2.78 -24.46
C LYS A 519 41.37 1.53 -25.25
N GLU A 520 41.68 1.53 -26.54
CA GLU A 520 41.06 0.75 -27.62
C GLU A 520 40.84 -0.76 -27.33
N GLY A 521 39.70 -1.29 -27.83
CA GLY A 521 39.55 -2.70 -28.20
C GLY A 521 38.93 -3.68 -27.20
N HIS A 522 38.65 -3.29 -25.94
CA HIS A 522 38.10 -4.21 -24.95
C HIS A 522 36.66 -3.86 -24.51
N TYR A 523 35.73 -4.82 -24.65
CA TYR A 523 34.37 -4.80 -24.09
C TYR A 523 34.37 -4.89 -22.55
N ASN A 524 35.04 -3.98 -21.86
CA ASN A 524 35.09 -3.97 -20.40
C ASN A 524 33.87 -3.23 -19.80
N SER A 525 32.99 -3.93 -19.11
CA SER A 525 31.82 -3.38 -18.42
C SER A 525 32.09 -2.83 -17.02
N VAL A 526 33.24 -3.16 -16.41
CA VAL A 526 33.57 -2.78 -15.04
C VAL A 526 33.67 -1.26 -14.92
N GLY A 527 32.92 -0.70 -13.97
CA GLY A 527 32.84 0.74 -13.67
C GLY A 527 32.01 1.58 -14.67
N ARG A 528 31.43 0.96 -15.70
CA ARG A 528 30.44 1.64 -16.57
C ARG A 528 29.06 1.69 -15.89
N PRO A 529 28.26 2.74 -16.10
CA PRO A 529 26.92 2.86 -15.52
C PRO A 529 25.89 2.02 -16.30
N LEU A 530 26.09 0.70 -16.36
CA LEU A 530 25.14 -0.20 -17.02
C LEU A 530 23.89 -0.35 -16.15
N ALA A 531 22.72 -0.31 -16.80
CA ALA A 531 21.47 -0.61 -16.13
C ALA A 531 21.44 -2.06 -15.63
N HIS A 532 20.65 -2.30 -14.59
CA HIS A 532 20.49 -3.64 -14.03
C HIS A 532 20.02 -4.63 -15.12
N GLN A 533 20.69 -5.79 -15.24
CA GLN A 533 20.51 -6.75 -16.34
C GLN A 533 19.06 -7.23 -16.54
N TYR A 534 18.26 -7.25 -15.47
CA TYR A 534 16.85 -7.66 -15.50
C TYR A 534 15.85 -6.49 -15.38
N ALA A 535 16.30 -5.23 -15.48
CA ALA A 535 15.42 -4.06 -15.36
C ALA A 535 14.32 -4.05 -16.43
N ASP A 536 14.62 -4.54 -17.64
CA ASP A 536 13.66 -4.77 -18.72
C ASP A 536 12.47 -5.64 -18.28
N ARG A 537 12.75 -6.76 -17.61
CA ARG A 537 11.76 -7.69 -17.08
C ARG A 537 11.07 -7.15 -15.83
N HIS A 538 11.73 -6.29 -15.07
CA HIS A 538 11.11 -5.63 -13.93
C HIS A 538 10.02 -4.66 -14.38
N THR A 539 10.31 -3.82 -15.38
CA THR A 539 9.38 -2.77 -15.85
C THR A 539 8.27 -3.31 -16.73
N THR A 540 8.45 -4.48 -17.35
CA THR A 540 7.44 -5.17 -18.17
C THR A 540 6.59 -6.19 -17.39
N GLY A 541 6.95 -6.46 -16.12
CA GLY A 541 6.26 -7.46 -15.30
C GLY A 541 6.66 -8.92 -15.57
N ASP A 542 7.54 -9.17 -16.54
CA ASP A 542 8.02 -10.52 -16.90
C ASP A 542 8.90 -11.16 -15.83
N ALA A 543 9.54 -10.36 -14.97
CA ALA A 543 10.33 -10.86 -13.85
C ALA A 543 9.46 -11.63 -12.85
N ARG A 544 9.77 -12.93 -12.71
CA ARG A 544 9.08 -13.84 -11.79
C ARG A 544 9.70 -13.84 -10.39
N TYR A 545 8.86 -13.60 -9.39
CA TYR A 545 9.16 -13.75 -7.97
C TYR A 545 8.54 -15.04 -7.44
N VAL A 546 8.77 -15.41 -6.17
CA VAL A 546 8.31 -16.71 -5.64
C VAL A 546 6.79 -16.83 -5.74
N GLY A 547 6.06 -15.80 -5.34
CA GLY A 547 4.59 -15.79 -5.42
C GLY A 547 4.03 -15.79 -6.85
N ASP A 548 4.87 -15.59 -7.88
CA ASP A 548 4.47 -15.58 -9.29
C ASP A 548 4.61 -16.96 -9.96
N LEU A 549 5.25 -17.93 -9.29
CA LEU A 549 5.50 -19.24 -9.87
C LEU A 549 4.21 -20.05 -9.94
N LYS A 550 3.97 -20.68 -11.10
CA LYS A 550 2.87 -21.64 -11.28
C LYS A 550 3.39 -23.05 -11.06
N ILE A 551 2.88 -23.71 -10.03
CA ILE A 551 3.16 -25.11 -9.71
C ILE A 551 1.83 -25.87 -9.74
N PRO A 552 1.75 -27.04 -10.41
CA PRO A 552 0.54 -27.87 -10.39
C PRO A 552 0.14 -28.30 -8.97
N ASP A 553 -1.16 -28.46 -8.72
CA ASP A 553 -1.76 -28.94 -7.47
C ASP A 553 -1.36 -28.17 -6.20
N LEU A 554 -0.89 -26.92 -6.38
CA LEU A 554 -0.41 -26.04 -5.33
C LEU A 554 -1.51 -25.67 -4.35
N LEU A 555 -1.26 -25.92 -3.07
CA LEU A 555 -2.07 -25.42 -1.96
C LEU A 555 -1.45 -24.15 -1.39
N HIS A 556 -2.25 -23.38 -0.66
CA HIS A 556 -1.83 -22.13 -0.02
C HIS A 556 -2.10 -22.19 1.48
N LEU A 557 -1.24 -21.57 2.27
CA LEU A 557 -1.43 -21.49 3.72
C LEU A 557 -1.49 -20.05 4.24
N ALA A 558 -2.17 -19.88 5.37
CA ALA A 558 -2.17 -18.67 6.19
C ALA A 558 -1.83 -19.04 7.63
N LEU A 559 -1.09 -18.16 8.30
CA LEU A 559 -0.60 -18.44 9.65
C LEU A 559 -1.69 -18.20 10.70
N VAL A 560 -1.67 -19.02 11.74
CA VAL A 560 -2.36 -18.74 13.01
C VAL A 560 -1.32 -18.18 13.96
N LEU A 561 -1.44 -16.89 14.28
CA LEU A 561 -0.46 -16.14 15.08
C LEU A 561 -0.98 -15.85 16.48
N SER A 562 -0.08 -15.76 17.46
CA SER A 562 -0.40 -15.36 18.82
C SER A 562 -0.96 -13.93 18.87
N GLU A 563 -2.06 -13.75 19.61
CA GLU A 563 -2.60 -12.43 19.96
C GLU A 563 -2.13 -11.96 21.35
N GLU A 564 -1.28 -12.74 22.03
CA GLU A 564 -0.73 -12.41 23.34
C GLU A 564 0.81 -12.30 23.30
N ALA A 565 1.36 -11.39 24.09
CA ALA A 565 2.82 -11.18 24.19
C ALA A 565 3.52 -12.25 25.02
N HIS A 566 2.86 -12.80 26.04
CA HIS A 566 3.38 -13.88 26.87
C HIS A 566 2.21 -14.65 27.50
N ALA A 567 2.04 -15.93 27.16
CA ALA A 567 0.92 -16.75 27.67
C ALA A 567 1.15 -18.25 27.49
N GLU A 568 0.52 -19.06 28.33
CA GLU A 568 0.37 -20.50 28.09
C GLU A 568 -0.80 -20.71 27.10
N ILE A 569 -0.61 -21.60 26.12
CA ILE A 569 -1.66 -22.05 25.21
C ILE A 569 -2.43 -23.16 25.92
N VAL A 570 -3.70 -22.90 26.22
CA VAL A 570 -4.60 -23.85 26.88
C VAL A 570 -5.23 -24.78 25.84
N ASN A 571 -5.75 -24.21 24.75
CA ASN A 571 -6.43 -24.95 23.70
C ASN A 571 -6.38 -24.21 22.35
N VAL A 572 -6.40 -24.96 21.26
CA VAL A 572 -6.51 -24.45 19.88
C VAL A 572 -7.66 -25.16 19.18
N ASP A 573 -8.78 -24.47 18.99
CA ASP A 573 -9.96 -24.99 18.31
C ASP A 573 -9.97 -24.56 16.83
N THR A 574 -9.89 -25.56 15.95
CA THR A 574 -9.87 -25.39 14.49
C THR A 574 -11.17 -25.85 13.82
N SER A 575 -12.16 -26.29 14.59
CA SER A 575 -13.35 -26.98 14.08
C SER A 575 -14.15 -26.15 13.07
N GLU A 576 -14.35 -24.86 13.32
CA GLU A 576 -15.04 -23.95 12.38
C GLU A 576 -14.21 -23.63 11.14
N ALA A 577 -12.89 -23.52 11.28
CA ALA A 577 -11.99 -23.29 10.16
C ALA A 577 -12.01 -24.46 9.17
N LEU A 578 -11.99 -25.69 9.68
CA LEU A 578 -11.97 -26.92 8.87
C LEU A 578 -13.30 -27.22 8.16
N LYS A 579 -14.40 -26.60 8.58
CA LYS A 579 -15.70 -26.72 7.89
C LYS A 579 -15.81 -25.86 6.63
N LEU A 580 -14.93 -24.88 6.46
CA LEU A 580 -14.99 -23.96 5.32
C LEU A 580 -14.60 -24.68 4.03
N GLU A 581 -15.43 -24.55 2.99
CA GLU A 581 -15.18 -25.15 1.69
C GLU A 581 -13.84 -24.68 1.09
N GLY A 582 -13.07 -25.63 0.56
CA GLY A 582 -11.71 -25.42 0.04
C GLY A 582 -10.59 -25.44 1.11
N VAL A 583 -10.90 -25.58 2.40
CA VAL A 583 -9.90 -25.85 3.44
C VAL A 583 -9.51 -27.33 3.41
N VAL A 584 -8.21 -27.60 3.43
CA VAL A 584 -7.64 -28.95 3.30
C VAL A 584 -7.15 -29.50 4.63
N ALA A 585 -6.42 -28.69 5.41
CA ALA A 585 -5.84 -29.13 6.68
C ALA A 585 -5.44 -27.96 7.60
N TYR A 586 -5.18 -28.32 8.86
CA TYR A 586 -4.43 -27.51 9.81
C TYR A 586 -3.08 -28.18 10.10
N VAL A 587 -2.04 -27.39 10.33
CA VAL A 587 -0.75 -27.87 10.85
C VAL A 587 -0.24 -27.09 12.05
N ASP A 588 0.44 -27.79 12.95
CA ASP A 588 1.14 -27.23 14.10
C ASP A 588 2.43 -27.99 14.43
N ILE A 589 2.95 -27.80 15.65
CA ILE A 589 4.15 -28.46 16.16
C ILE A 589 4.10 -30.00 16.07
N ASN A 590 2.91 -30.61 16.18
CA ASN A 590 2.75 -32.06 16.18
C ASN A 590 2.90 -32.68 14.78
N ASP A 591 2.91 -31.87 13.73
CA ASP A 591 3.09 -32.31 12.34
C ASP A 591 4.57 -32.34 11.90
N ILE A 592 5.49 -31.93 12.77
CA ILE A 592 6.91 -32.09 12.55
C ILE A 592 7.26 -33.59 12.64
N PRO A 593 7.97 -34.17 11.65
CA PRO A 593 8.39 -35.57 11.72
C PRO A 593 9.14 -35.91 13.01
N THR A 594 9.02 -37.13 13.50
CA THR A 594 9.68 -37.58 14.74
C THR A 594 11.21 -37.44 14.71
N LYS A 595 11.83 -37.54 13.52
CA LYS A 595 13.28 -37.32 13.31
C LYS A 595 13.65 -35.85 13.08
N GLY A 596 12.63 -35.00 12.96
CA GLY A 596 12.74 -33.58 12.69
C GLY A 596 12.93 -32.74 13.94
N THR A 597 12.97 -31.42 13.77
CA THR A 597 13.07 -30.46 14.88
C THR A 597 12.23 -29.21 14.67
N ASN A 598 11.67 -28.69 15.77
CA ASN A 598 11.04 -27.37 15.85
C ASN A 598 12.06 -26.22 15.98
N LEU A 599 13.33 -26.55 16.24
CA LEU A 599 14.45 -25.64 16.44
C LEU A 599 15.55 -25.94 15.42
N PRO A 600 15.35 -25.62 14.13
CA PRO A 600 16.36 -25.87 13.12
C PRO A 600 17.61 -24.98 13.28
N GLY A 601 17.52 -23.89 14.04
CA GLY A 601 18.64 -23.02 14.39
C GLY A 601 19.37 -22.41 13.18
N ALA A 602 20.51 -21.78 13.43
CA ALA A 602 21.49 -21.46 12.41
C ALA A 602 22.60 -22.54 12.41
N HIS A 603 23.54 -22.46 11.46
CA HIS A 603 24.70 -23.34 11.51
C HIS A 603 25.48 -23.10 12.83
N PRO A 604 25.87 -24.15 13.60
CA PRO A 604 26.48 -23.99 14.93
C PRO A 604 27.80 -23.19 14.94
N LEU A 605 28.54 -23.19 13.83
CA LEU A 605 29.75 -22.36 13.67
C LEU A 605 29.45 -20.87 13.44
N SER A 606 28.19 -20.51 13.15
CA SER A 606 27.76 -19.15 12.82
C SER A 606 27.03 -18.50 13.99
N VAL A 607 26.00 -19.17 14.53
CA VAL A 607 25.27 -18.72 15.72
C VAL A 607 25.01 -19.94 16.60
N PRO A 608 25.88 -20.23 17.59
CA PRO A 608 25.84 -21.47 18.37
C PRO A 608 24.56 -21.65 19.21
N LEU A 609 23.80 -20.58 19.44
CA LEU A 609 22.68 -20.51 20.40
C LEU A 609 21.38 -19.97 19.75
N GLU A 610 21.19 -20.18 18.45
CA GLU A 610 19.93 -19.80 17.79
C GLU A 610 18.76 -20.66 18.31
N ASP A 611 17.85 -20.03 19.05
CA ASP A 611 16.78 -20.69 19.82
C ASP A 611 15.37 -20.39 19.29
N THR A 612 15.26 -19.78 18.10
CA THR A 612 13.97 -19.44 17.50
C THR A 612 13.18 -20.69 17.08
N PRO A 613 11.96 -20.92 17.62
CA PRO A 613 11.12 -22.04 17.20
C PRO A 613 10.31 -21.72 15.94
N ILE A 614 9.90 -22.77 15.21
CA ILE A 614 8.96 -22.66 14.08
C ILE A 614 7.54 -22.41 14.59
N PHE A 615 7.08 -23.25 15.51
CA PHE A 615 5.79 -23.14 16.19
C PHE A 615 5.98 -22.96 17.69
N ALA A 616 5.07 -22.24 18.35
CA ALA A 616 4.98 -22.18 19.79
C ALA A 616 4.70 -23.58 20.38
N ASP A 617 5.47 -23.97 21.41
CA ASP A 617 5.24 -25.21 22.17
C ASP A 617 4.67 -24.85 23.54
N LYS A 618 3.34 -24.92 23.67
CA LYS A 618 2.55 -24.63 24.90
C LYS A 618 2.71 -23.23 25.50
N LEU A 619 3.71 -22.45 25.09
CA LEU A 619 4.04 -21.13 25.59
C LEU A 619 4.30 -20.20 24.40
N VAL A 620 3.54 -19.11 24.33
CA VAL A 620 3.83 -17.99 23.45
C VAL A 620 4.70 -16.98 24.20
N LYS A 621 5.78 -16.52 23.58
CA LYS A 621 6.78 -15.58 24.11
C LYS A 621 6.78 -14.24 23.37
N SER A 622 5.95 -14.09 22.33
CA SER A 622 5.83 -12.84 21.58
C SER A 622 4.48 -12.73 20.88
N TYR A 623 3.99 -11.50 20.76
CA TYR A 623 2.82 -11.19 19.94
C TYR A 623 3.18 -11.46 18.48
N GLY A 624 2.30 -12.14 17.75
CA GLY A 624 2.59 -12.56 16.39
C GLY A 624 3.45 -13.81 16.27
N GLN A 625 3.82 -14.50 17.36
CA GLN A 625 4.50 -15.80 17.27
C GLN A 625 3.60 -16.85 16.61
N THR A 626 4.17 -17.66 15.71
CA THR A 626 3.42 -18.67 14.96
C THR A 626 2.97 -19.82 15.88
N ILE A 627 1.68 -20.12 15.90
CA ILE A 627 1.08 -21.24 16.64
C ILE A 627 0.83 -22.43 15.70
N GLY A 628 0.31 -22.14 14.51
CA GLY A 628 0.00 -23.13 13.49
C GLY A 628 -0.30 -22.47 12.14
N ALA A 629 -0.91 -23.21 11.23
CA ALA A 629 -1.36 -22.70 9.94
C ALA A 629 -2.56 -23.47 9.39
N ILE A 630 -3.44 -22.76 8.66
CA ILE A 630 -4.50 -23.35 7.85
C ILE A 630 -4.04 -23.45 6.40
N ILE A 631 -4.29 -24.60 5.77
CA ILE A 631 -4.00 -24.89 4.36
C ILE A 631 -5.32 -24.98 3.60
N ALA A 632 -5.39 -24.30 2.46
CA ALA A 632 -6.55 -24.27 1.58
C ALA A 632 -6.15 -24.23 0.09
N GLU A 633 -7.15 -24.34 -0.78
CA GLU A 633 -6.99 -24.28 -2.24
C GLU A 633 -6.60 -22.90 -2.77
N THR A 634 -6.93 -21.82 -2.04
CA THR A 634 -6.58 -20.45 -2.41
C THR A 634 -6.06 -19.65 -1.22
N PRO A 635 -5.21 -18.62 -1.45
CA PRO A 635 -4.75 -17.74 -0.37
C PRO A 635 -5.91 -17.06 0.38
N GLU A 636 -6.99 -16.71 -0.31
CA GLU A 636 -8.17 -16.05 0.25
C GLU A 636 -8.89 -16.96 1.24
N ILE A 637 -9.14 -18.23 0.86
CA ILE A 637 -9.79 -19.21 1.73
C ILE A 637 -8.92 -19.48 2.95
N ALA A 638 -7.60 -19.68 2.77
CA ALA A 638 -6.68 -19.92 3.88
C ALA A 638 -6.71 -18.77 4.91
N ARG A 639 -6.64 -17.51 4.44
CA ARG A 639 -6.69 -16.32 5.31
C ARG A 639 -8.03 -16.14 6.00
N LYS A 640 -9.14 -16.47 5.34
CA LYS A 640 -10.48 -16.44 5.94
C LYS A 640 -10.60 -17.49 7.04
N ALA A 641 -10.18 -18.72 6.75
CA ALA A 641 -10.25 -19.83 7.69
C ALA A 641 -9.32 -19.67 8.89
N ALA A 642 -8.11 -19.12 8.72
CA ALA A 642 -7.19 -18.86 9.83
C ALA A 642 -7.80 -17.96 10.93
N LYS A 643 -8.68 -17.03 10.57
CA LYS A 643 -9.38 -16.15 11.53
C LYS A 643 -10.50 -16.83 12.32
N LEU A 644 -10.94 -18.00 11.85
CA LEU A 644 -11.95 -18.82 12.53
C LEU A 644 -11.32 -19.72 13.59
N VAL A 645 -10.00 -19.90 13.59
CA VAL A 645 -9.28 -20.63 14.63
C VAL A 645 -9.35 -19.83 15.94
N LYS A 646 -9.77 -20.51 17.02
CA LYS A 646 -9.85 -19.93 18.35
C LYS A 646 -8.71 -20.47 19.20
N VAL A 647 -7.94 -19.57 19.80
CA VAL A 647 -6.87 -19.93 20.73
C VAL A 647 -7.24 -19.44 22.12
N GLU A 648 -7.21 -20.34 23.08
CA GLU A 648 -7.42 -20.04 24.49
C GLU A 648 -6.07 -19.88 25.19
N TYR A 649 -5.91 -18.77 25.91
CA TYR A 649 -4.67 -18.41 26.58
C TYR A 649 -4.86 -18.30 28.08
N LYS A 650 -3.83 -18.70 28.83
CA LYS A 650 -3.61 -18.25 30.21
C LYS A 650 -2.48 -17.22 30.18
N LYS A 651 -2.86 -15.94 30.30
CA LYS A 651 -1.94 -14.80 30.18
C LYS A 651 -0.88 -14.80 31.27
N LEU A 652 0.35 -14.49 30.89
CA LEU A 652 1.50 -14.31 31.79
C LEU A 652 1.99 -12.86 31.68
N LYS A 653 2.80 -12.41 32.65
CA LYS A 653 3.38 -11.06 32.63
C LYS A 653 4.47 -10.99 31.54
N PRO A 654 4.35 -10.11 30.53
CA PRO A 654 5.39 -9.94 29.52
C PRO A 654 6.50 -9.00 30.01
N ILE A 655 7.69 -9.14 29.41
CA ILE A 655 8.79 -8.17 29.45
C ILE A 655 8.84 -7.54 28.06
N VAL A 656 8.68 -6.22 27.95
CA VAL A 656 8.50 -5.56 26.64
C VAL A 656 9.58 -4.51 26.39
N THR A 657 9.84 -3.64 27.37
CA THR A 657 10.81 -2.55 27.22
C THR A 657 12.23 -3.00 27.59
N ILE A 658 13.23 -2.23 27.16
CA ILE A 658 14.63 -2.45 27.59
C ILE A 658 14.73 -2.31 29.11
N GLN A 659 14.01 -1.34 29.68
CA GLN A 659 13.99 -1.09 31.11
C GLN A 659 13.40 -2.29 31.87
N ASP A 660 12.29 -2.86 31.39
CA ASP A 660 11.69 -4.06 31.99
C ASP A 660 12.71 -5.21 32.03
N ALA A 661 13.45 -5.40 30.93
CA ALA A 661 14.45 -6.46 30.82
C ALA A 661 15.64 -6.24 31.78
N VAL A 662 16.09 -5.00 31.92
CA VAL A 662 17.17 -4.62 32.86
C VAL A 662 16.74 -4.85 34.30
N GLU A 663 15.53 -4.42 34.68
CA GLU A 663 14.96 -4.62 36.01
C GLU A 663 14.79 -6.11 36.35
N ALA A 664 14.35 -6.91 35.38
CA ALA A 664 14.18 -8.35 35.51
C ALA A 664 15.49 -9.14 35.38
N LYS A 665 16.62 -8.50 35.05
CA LYS A 665 17.90 -9.13 34.69
C LYS A 665 17.76 -10.19 33.59
N SER A 666 16.89 -9.91 32.62
CA SER A 666 16.57 -10.81 31.51
C SER A 666 17.45 -10.50 30.31
N TYR A 667 18.60 -11.16 30.21
CA TYR A 667 19.58 -10.97 29.14
C TYR A 667 19.85 -12.29 28.40
N PHE A 668 20.19 -12.20 27.11
CA PHE A 668 20.65 -13.36 26.35
C PHE A 668 22.10 -13.73 26.66
N THR A 669 22.94 -12.76 27.00
CA THR A 669 24.36 -12.99 27.35
C THR A 669 24.54 -13.01 28.86
N VAL A 670 25.46 -13.87 29.33
CA VAL A 670 25.82 -13.96 30.76
C VAL A 670 26.65 -12.74 31.19
N GLU A 671 27.48 -12.22 30.29
CA GLU A 671 28.32 -11.04 30.51
C GLU A 671 28.14 -10.02 29.36
N PRO A 672 28.40 -8.72 29.61
CA PRO A 672 28.36 -7.71 28.57
C PRO A 672 29.53 -7.88 27.59
N MET A 673 29.30 -7.57 26.31
CA MET A 673 30.39 -7.43 25.35
C MET A 673 31.13 -6.11 25.58
N VAL A 674 32.44 -6.19 25.82
CA VAL A 674 33.25 -5.02 26.20
C VAL A 674 34.41 -4.83 25.22
N MET A 675 34.46 -3.66 24.57
CA MET A 675 35.60 -3.21 23.77
C MET A 675 36.34 -2.10 24.52
N LYS A 676 37.66 -2.21 24.64
CA LYS A 676 38.52 -1.24 25.33
C LYS A 676 39.72 -0.87 24.47
N GLN A 677 40.09 0.40 24.47
CA GLN A 677 41.31 0.91 23.88
C GLN A 677 41.90 1.99 24.79
N GLY A 678 43.16 1.83 25.20
CA GLY A 678 43.83 2.75 26.12
C GLY A 678 43.60 2.42 27.61
N GLU A 679 43.92 3.40 28.47
CA GLU A 679 43.69 3.34 29.91
C GLU A 679 42.21 3.44 30.25
N ASP A 680 41.85 3.14 31.50
CA ASP A 680 40.47 3.30 31.98
C ASP A 680 40.02 4.77 31.82
N PRO A 681 38.95 5.04 31.04
CA PRO A 681 38.48 6.41 30.82
C PRO A 681 38.08 7.12 32.11
N ASP A 682 37.66 6.38 33.15
CA ASP A 682 37.30 6.97 34.44
C ASP A 682 38.48 7.72 35.09
N ASN A 683 39.72 7.31 34.80
CA ASN A 683 40.92 7.98 35.28
C ASN A 683 41.31 9.23 34.47
N LYS A 684 40.77 9.40 33.25
CA LYS A 684 41.11 10.49 32.33
C LYS A 684 40.09 11.63 32.32
N PHE A 685 38.86 11.43 32.82
CA PHE A 685 37.86 12.50 32.86
C PHE A 685 38.28 13.71 33.70
N LYS A 686 39.13 13.52 34.71
CA LYS A 686 39.70 14.62 35.51
C LYS A 686 40.65 15.52 34.71
N ASP A 687 41.26 14.99 33.65
CA ASP A 687 42.19 15.70 32.78
C ASP A 687 41.44 16.42 31.63
N CYS A 688 40.12 16.25 31.54
CA CYS A 688 39.28 16.87 30.52
C CYS A 688 38.85 18.27 30.96
N ALA A 689 38.85 19.22 30.03
CA ALA A 689 38.34 20.57 30.28
C ALA A 689 36.81 20.59 30.36
N HIS A 690 36.14 19.73 29.58
CA HIS A 690 34.69 19.57 29.59
C HIS A 690 34.32 18.09 29.63
N VAL A 691 33.28 17.76 30.38
CA VAL A 691 32.71 16.42 30.46
C VAL A 691 31.19 16.52 30.29
N VAL A 692 30.64 15.68 29.41
CA VAL A 692 29.20 15.60 29.15
C VAL A 692 28.74 14.16 29.35
N GLU A 693 27.60 14.02 30.02
CA GLU A 693 26.90 12.76 30.19
C GLU A 693 25.52 12.86 29.54
N GLY A 694 25.05 11.76 28.96
CA GLY A 694 23.73 11.74 28.35
C GLY A 694 23.24 10.34 28.02
N LYS A 695 22.00 10.28 27.56
CA LYS A 695 21.36 9.07 27.06
C LYS A 695 20.72 9.32 25.71
N VAL A 696 20.73 8.30 24.86
CA VAL A 696 20.07 8.30 23.55
C VAL A 696 19.22 7.04 23.40
N TYR A 697 18.01 7.22 22.89
CA TYR A 697 17.15 6.10 22.52
C TYR A 697 16.99 6.08 21.00
N LEU A 698 17.35 4.94 20.39
CA LEU A 698 17.17 4.67 18.98
C LEU A 698 16.00 3.71 18.81
N GLN A 699 14.99 4.13 18.05
CA GLN A 699 13.83 3.30 17.75
C GLN A 699 14.20 2.14 16.81
N GLY A 700 13.34 1.11 16.81
CA GLY A 700 13.44 0.01 15.85
C GLY A 700 13.05 0.44 14.44
N GLN A 701 13.28 -0.44 13.46
CA GLN A 701 12.96 -0.17 12.07
C GLN A 701 12.56 -1.43 11.31
N GLN A 702 11.43 -1.38 10.60
CA GLN A 702 11.04 -2.47 9.71
C GLN A 702 11.81 -2.46 8.39
N HIS A 703 12.22 -3.64 7.95
CA HIS A 703 12.85 -3.86 6.65
C HIS A 703 11.98 -3.32 5.49
N ALA A 704 10.69 -3.65 5.53
CA ALA A 704 9.68 -3.25 4.56
C ALA A 704 10.09 -3.54 3.11
N TYR A 705 10.72 -4.70 2.88
CA TYR A 705 10.94 -5.23 1.52
C TYR A 705 9.60 -5.37 0.79
N MET A 706 9.58 -5.05 -0.49
CA MET A 706 8.33 -4.92 -1.25
C MET A 706 7.64 -6.28 -1.47
N GLU A 707 8.41 -7.35 -1.67
CA GLU A 707 7.94 -8.74 -1.67
C GLU A 707 7.95 -9.28 -0.24
N PRO A 708 6.81 -9.60 0.38
CA PRO A 708 6.76 -10.28 1.69
C PRO A 708 7.52 -11.62 1.70
N GLN A 709 7.74 -12.20 2.88
CA GLN A 709 8.26 -13.56 3.00
C GLN A 709 7.41 -14.51 2.17
N SER A 710 8.09 -15.29 1.32
CA SER A 710 7.42 -16.17 0.38
C SER A 710 8.23 -17.45 0.14
N ALA A 711 7.50 -18.55 0.05
CA ALA A 711 8.05 -19.86 -0.25
C ALA A 711 7.04 -20.77 -0.95
N ILE A 712 7.56 -21.71 -1.73
CA ILE A 712 6.84 -22.87 -2.27
C ILE A 712 7.71 -24.09 -2.02
N CYS A 713 7.17 -25.08 -1.31
CA CYS A 713 7.84 -26.35 -1.04
C CYS A 713 7.18 -27.45 -1.85
N VAL A 714 7.95 -28.13 -2.69
CA VAL A 714 7.49 -29.16 -3.62
C VAL A 714 8.13 -30.50 -3.21
N PRO A 715 7.33 -31.48 -2.77
CA PRO A 715 7.83 -32.85 -2.62
C PRO A 715 8.08 -33.46 -4.00
N GLU A 716 9.20 -34.18 -4.14
CA GLU A 716 9.65 -34.83 -5.38
C GLU A 716 9.77 -36.36 -5.16
N GLU A 717 10.21 -37.08 -6.19
CA GLU A 717 10.44 -38.52 -6.13
C GLU A 717 11.50 -38.91 -5.09
N SER A 718 11.41 -40.14 -4.57
CA SER A 718 12.44 -40.71 -3.67
C SER A 718 12.78 -39.86 -2.44
N GLY A 719 11.78 -39.12 -1.92
CA GLY A 719 11.91 -38.28 -0.72
C GLY A 719 12.71 -37.00 -0.94
N GLU A 720 12.87 -36.58 -2.20
CA GLU A 720 13.53 -35.33 -2.57
C GLU A 720 12.60 -34.13 -2.48
N TRP A 721 13.17 -32.93 -2.45
CA TRP A 721 12.44 -31.69 -2.28
C TRP A 721 13.02 -30.58 -3.14
N THR A 722 12.14 -29.86 -3.83
CA THR A 722 12.46 -28.57 -4.44
C THR A 722 11.80 -27.45 -3.64
N ILE A 723 12.60 -26.49 -3.16
CA ILE A 723 12.13 -25.35 -2.37
C ILE A 723 12.45 -24.06 -3.12
N HIS A 724 11.41 -23.35 -3.54
CA HIS A 724 11.52 -21.98 -4.04
C HIS A 724 11.28 -21.02 -2.88
N THR A 725 12.22 -20.12 -2.58
CA THR A 725 12.06 -19.24 -1.42
C THR A 725 12.78 -17.90 -1.60
N ALA A 726 12.17 -16.84 -1.08
CA ALA A 726 12.74 -15.50 -1.05
C ALA A 726 13.68 -15.38 0.15
N THR A 727 14.94 -15.81 0.01
CA THR A 727 15.95 -15.79 1.08
C THR A 727 17.29 -15.26 0.60
N GLN A 728 18.03 -14.61 1.49
CA GLN A 728 19.42 -14.21 1.30
C GLN A 728 20.41 -15.35 1.59
N SER A 729 19.96 -16.46 2.20
CA SER A 729 20.82 -17.60 2.57
C SER A 729 20.22 -18.94 2.14
N GLY A 730 20.47 -19.33 0.89
CA GLY A 730 20.01 -20.63 0.35
C GLY A 730 20.60 -21.85 1.07
N ALA A 731 21.84 -21.74 1.57
CA ALA A 731 22.48 -22.81 2.33
C ALA A 731 21.81 -23.05 3.70
N ASN A 732 21.45 -21.97 4.41
CA ASN A 732 20.67 -22.11 5.65
C ASN A 732 19.27 -22.64 5.36
N ALA A 733 18.62 -22.19 4.29
CA ALA A 733 17.33 -22.74 3.89
C ALA A 733 17.38 -24.27 3.66
N GLN A 734 18.45 -24.76 3.02
CA GLN A 734 18.68 -26.19 2.79
C GLN A 734 18.90 -26.94 4.11
N LEU A 735 19.74 -26.38 5.00
CA LEU A 735 19.99 -26.94 6.33
C LEU A 735 18.71 -27.03 7.16
N HIS A 736 17.94 -25.94 7.24
CA HIS A 736 16.71 -25.91 8.04
C HIS A 736 15.73 -26.96 7.52
N ALA A 737 15.54 -27.06 6.21
CA ALA A 737 14.66 -28.06 5.62
C ALA A 737 15.09 -29.49 5.95
N ALA A 738 16.39 -29.79 5.86
CA ALA A 738 16.94 -31.10 6.22
C ALA A 738 16.71 -31.43 7.71
N LEU A 739 16.94 -30.47 8.61
CA LEU A 739 16.73 -30.62 10.05
C LEU A 739 15.25 -30.78 10.40
N ILE A 740 14.37 -29.98 9.80
CA ILE A 740 12.91 -30.05 10.03
C ILE A 740 12.36 -31.41 9.61
N LEU A 741 12.83 -31.96 8.48
CA LEU A 741 12.35 -33.23 7.96
C LEU A 741 13.09 -34.44 8.56
N GLY A 742 14.25 -34.24 9.18
CA GLY A 742 15.10 -35.32 9.67
C GLY A 742 15.74 -36.15 8.55
N ILE A 743 16.12 -35.51 7.44
CA ILE A 743 16.72 -36.15 6.26
C ILE A 743 18.05 -35.52 5.85
N GLY A 744 18.80 -36.16 4.95
CA GLY A 744 20.08 -35.63 4.46
C GLY A 744 19.92 -34.42 3.55
N LYS A 745 20.81 -33.42 3.67
CA LYS A 745 20.81 -32.19 2.83
C LYS A 745 20.82 -32.45 1.32
N HIS A 746 21.44 -33.56 0.89
CA HIS A 746 21.49 -33.96 -0.52
C HIS A 746 20.12 -34.23 -1.14
N LYS A 747 19.08 -34.44 -0.32
CA LYS A 747 17.67 -34.58 -0.74
C LYS A 747 16.95 -33.24 -0.92
N ILE A 748 17.58 -32.11 -0.59
CA ILE A 748 16.95 -30.79 -0.63
C ILE A 748 17.62 -29.92 -1.68
N ASN A 749 16.84 -29.46 -2.66
CA ASN A 749 17.23 -28.45 -3.64
C ASN A 749 16.58 -27.10 -3.31
N VAL A 750 17.38 -26.07 -3.06
CA VAL A 750 16.87 -24.71 -2.80
C VAL A 750 17.12 -23.83 -4.02
N ARG A 751 16.06 -23.19 -4.53
CA ARG A 751 16.10 -22.29 -5.68
C ARG A 751 15.74 -20.87 -5.30
N VAL A 752 16.72 -19.97 -5.45
CA VAL A 752 16.56 -18.52 -5.26
C VAL A 752 16.91 -17.82 -6.57
N LYS A 753 15.91 -17.28 -7.29
CA LYS A 753 16.15 -16.58 -8.56
C LYS A 753 16.42 -15.09 -8.37
N ARG A 754 15.63 -14.43 -7.52
CA ARG A 754 15.68 -13.00 -7.17
C ARG A 754 14.79 -12.75 -5.94
N LEU A 755 14.94 -11.58 -5.31
CA LEU A 755 14.12 -11.12 -4.19
C LEU A 755 13.54 -9.74 -4.50
N GLY A 756 12.29 -9.48 -4.11
CA GLY A 756 11.70 -8.14 -4.11
C GLY A 756 12.14 -7.30 -2.90
N GLY A 757 13.45 -7.28 -2.63
CA GLY A 757 14.07 -6.69 -1.44
C GLY A 757 14.27 -7.72 -0.31
N GLY A 758 15.28 -7.48 0.53
CA GLY A 758 15.62 -8.35 1.68
C GLY A 758 16.17 -7.55 2.87
N PHE A 759 17.19 -6.72 2.65
CA PHE A 759 17.69 -5.74 3.63
C PHE A 759 18.11 -6.31 4.99
N GLY A 760 18.47 -7.60 5.05
CA GLY A 760 18.76 -8.30 6.31
C GLY A 760 17.61 -9.19 6.75
N GLY A 761 16.37 -8.72 6.70
CA GLY A 761 15.18 -9.46 7.17
C GLY A 761 14.80 -10.72 6.38
N LYS A 762 15.52 -11.04 5.30
CA LYS A 762 15.43 -12.33 4.60
C LYS A 762 16.66 -13.22 4.83
N THR A 763 17.42 -12.97 5.89
CA THR A 763 18.45 -13.85 6.43
C THR A 763 17.87 -14.69 7.59
N GLY A 764 18.73 -15.48 8.26
CA GLY A 764 18.41 -16.07 9.56
C GLY A 764 17.14 -16.92 9.62
N MET A 765 16.48 -16.91 10.78
CA MET A 765 15.21 -17.62 11.00
C MET A 765 13.98 -16.85 10.49
N GLN A 766 14.10 -15.54 10.23
CA GLN A 766 13.04 -14.71 9.64
C GLN A 766 12.59 -15.23 8.28
N CYS A 767 13.55 -15.59 7.42
CA CYS A 767 13.22 -16.16 6.11
C CYS A 767 12.59 -17.57 6.21
N GLY A 768 12.72 -18.22 7.37
CA GLY A 768 12.08 -19.49 7.68
C GLY A 768 10.59 -19.38 8.00
N ARG A 769 10.06 -18.19 8.33
CA ARG A 769 8.67 -18.02 8.80
C ARG A 769 7.63 -18.50 7.77
N ALA A 770 7.82 -18.19 6.50
CA ALA A 770 6.96 -18.72 5.43
C ALA A 770 7.38 -20.14 5.01
N ARG A 771 8.68 -20.36 4.82
CA ARG A 771 9.24 -21.60 4.23
C ARG A 771 9.05 -22.82 5.12
N ASN A 772 9.40 -22.72 6.39
CA ASN A 772 9.44 -23.87 7.29
C ASN A 772 8.02 -24.43 7.53
N VAL A 773 7.04 -23.54 7.70
CA VAL A 773 5.62 -23.90 7.85
C VAL A 773 5.09 -24.54 6.56
N ALA A 774 5.42 -23.97 5.39
CA ALA A 774 5.04 -24.56 4.11
C ALA A 774 5.66 -25.95 3.88
N LEU A 775 6.90 -26.16 4.33
CA LEU A 775 7.58 -27.45 4.25
C LEU A 775 6.89 -28.51 5.10
N ILE A 776 6.50 -28.18 6.33
CA ILE A 776 5.81 -29.08 7.24
C ILE A 776 4.43 -29.44 6.68
N ALA A 777 3.69 -28.44 6.19
CA ALA A 777 2.40 -28.64 5.51
C ALA A 777 2.53 -29.55 4.28
N ALA A 778 3.50 -29.27 3.41
CA ALA A 778 3.76 -30.08 2.22
C ALA A 778 4.16 -31.52 2.59
N ASN A 779 4.91 -31.71 3.67
CA ASN A 779 5.30 -33.02 4.14
C ASN A 779 4.12 -33.83 4.70
N LYS A 780 3.20 -33.19 5.42
CA LYS A 780 1.97 -33.83 5.90
C LYS A 780 1.07 -34.25 4.73
N LEU A 781 0.87 -33.35 3.77
CA LEU A 781 -0.10 -33.51 2.70
C LEU A 781 0.44 -34.25 1.47
N LYS A 782 1.77 -34.40 1.37
CA LYS A 782 2.46 -34.92 0.17
C LYS A 782 2.06 -34.17 -1.11
N ARG A 783 1.84 -32.86 -0.98
CA ARG A 783 1.45 -31.96 -2.06
C ARG A 783 2.27 -30.67 -2.00
N PRO A 784 2.47 -29.96 -3.12
CA PRO A 784 3.12 -28.66 -3.10
C PRO A 784 2.34 -27.65 -2.25
N VAL A 785 3.03 -26.90 -1.40
CA VAL A 785 2.40 -25.85 -0.56
C VAL A 785 3.16 -24.54 -0.68
N SER A 786 2.41 -23.46 -0.89
CA SER A 786 2.88 -22.08 -0.89
C SER A 786 2.50 -21.36 0.40
N CYS A 787 3.43 -20.56 0.91
CA CYS A 787 3.16 -19.52 1.88
C CYS A 787 3.62 -18.17 1.30
N VAL A 788 2.72 -17.19 1.24
CA VAL A 788 3.05 -15.79 0.96
C VAL A 788 2.37 -14.95 2.03
N LEU A 789 3.18 -14.39 2.93
CA LEU A 789 2.66 -13.59 4.04
C LEU A 789 1.99 -12.32 3.52
N THR A 790 0.91 -11.93 4.19
CA THR A 790 0.40 -10.56 4.13
C THR A 790 1.41 -9.61 4.78
N ARG A 791 1.29 -8.30 4.51
CA ARG A 791 2.21 -7.32 5.11
C ARG A 791 2.11 -7.31 6.63
N TYR A 792 0.89 -7.40 7.18
CA TYR A 792 0.68 -7.48 8.61
C TYR A 792 1.38 -8.72 9.21
N GLU A 793 1.12 -9.92 8.68
CA GLU A 793 1.76 -11.17 9.15
C GLU A 793 3.29 -11.07 9.09
N ASP A 794 3.83 -10.50 8.01
CA ASP A 794 5.27 -10.27 7.85
C ASP A 794 5.83 -9.36 8.95
N MET A 795 5.23 -8.18 9.15
CA MET A 795 5.71 -7.17 10.09
C MET A 795 5.65 -7.62 11.55
N VAL A 796 4.64 -8.39 11.94
CA VAL A 796 4.50 -8.86 13.33
C VAL A 796 5.36 -10.09 13.63
N ASN A 797 5.81 -10.83 12.61
CA ASN A 797 6.41 -12.16 12.79
C ASN A 797 7.91 -12.24 12.43
N THR A 798 8.43 -11.30 11.63
CA THR A 798 9.83 -11.33 11.15
C THR A 798 10.78 -10.41 11.91
N GLY A 799 10.31 -9.65 12.90
CA GLY A 799 11.13 -8.65 13.57
C GLY A 799 11.64 -7.55 12.63
N GLY A 800 12.64 -6.81 13.10
CA GLY A 800 13.21 -5.63 12.45
C GLY A 800 14.45 -5.14 13.20
N ARG A 801 15.03 -4.03 12.75
CA ARG A 801 16.20 -3.44 13.42
C ARG A 801 15.93 -3.26 14.91
N HIS A 802 16.86 -3.73 15.72
CA HIS A 802 16.77 -3.66 17.17
C HIS A 802 16.72 -2.21 17.68
N PRO A 803 15.75 -1.87 18.54
CA PRO A 803 15.82 -0.66 19.37
C PRO A 803 17.02 -0.70 20.31
N ALA A 804 17.64 0.46 20.56
CA ALA A 804 18.81 0.56 21.43
C ALA A 804 18.69 1.73 22.40
N LEU A 805 19.12 1.52 23.65
CA LEU A 805 19.26 2.54 24.68
C LEU A 805 20.74 2.66 25.04
N GLY A 806 21.34 3.80 24.68
CA GLY A 806 22.74 4.10 24.93
C GLY A 806 22.91 5.15 26.02
N TYR A 807 23.84 4.91 26.94
CA TYR A 807 24.38 5.87 27.90
C TYR A 807 25.80 6.22 27.47
N TYR A 808 26.16 7.50 27.54
CA TYR A 808 27.50 7.96 27.18
C TYR A 808 28.02 8.97 28.20
N LYS A 809 29.35 8.92 28.39
CA LYS A 809 30.15 9.92 29.09
C LYS A 809 31.35 10.27 28.22
N LEU A 810 31.45 11.54 27.82
CA LEU A 810 32.46 12.05 26.91
C LEU A 810 33.23 13.18 27.55
N GLY A 811 34.56 13.15 27.45
CA GLY A 811 35.45 14.20 27.92
C GLY A 811 36.31 14.74 26.79
N CYS A 812 36.44 16.07 26.71
CA CYS A 812 37.29 16.75 25.74
C CYS A 812 38.16 17.85 26.35
N ASP A 813 39.18 18.27 25.62
CA ASP A 813 39.95 19.47 25.93
C ASP A 813 39.17 20.76 25.55
N THR A 814 39.79 21.92 25.81
CA THR A 814 39.22 23.23 25.48
C THR A 814 39.03 23.46 23.98
N ASN A 815 39.67 22.67 23.11
CA ASN A 815 39.55 22.75 21.65
C ASN A 815 38.51 21.76 21.10
N GLY A 816 37.86 20.98 21.97
CA GLY A 816 36.88 19.97 21.58
C GLY A 816 37.48 18.62 21.15
N LYS A 817 38.79 18.40 21.33
CA LYS A 817 39.41 17.09 21.05
C LYS A 817 38.99 16.09 22.12
N LEU A 818 38.40 14.97 21.72
CA LEU A 818 38.00 13.90 22.63
C LEU A 818 39.24 13.26 23.29
N ILE A 819 39.23 13.18 24.62
CA ILE A 819 40.28 12.59 25.46
C ILE A 819 39.81 11.25 26.04
N ALA A 820 38.56 11.19 26.52
CA ALA A 820 37.99 10.03 27.19
C ALA A 820 36.54 9.80 26.76
N GLY A 821 36.15 8.52 26.61
CA GLY A 821 34.81 8.14 26.24
C GLY A 821 34.42 6.81 26.88
N LYS A 822 33.25 6.78 27.53
CA LYS A 822 32.64 5.57 28.07
C LYS A 822 31.22 5.46 27.51
N PHE A 823 30.91 4.30 26.95
CA PHE A 823 29.63 4.02 26.31
C PHE A 823 29.09 2.70 26.83
N GLU A 824 27.82 2.70 27.17
CA GLU A 824 27.08 1.52 27.60
C GLU A 824 25.79 1.47 26.78
N ALA A 825 25.47 0.32 26.19
CA ALA A 825 24.30 0.19 25.34
C ALA A 825 23.54 -1.10 25.64
N TYR A 826 22.23 -0.97 25.71
CA TYR A 826 21.28 -2.06 25.80
C TYR A 826 20.51 -2.14 24.50
N ILE A 827 20.32 -3.36 24.00
CA ILE A 827 19.65 -3.61 22.73
C ILE A 827 18.46 -4.53 23.01
N ASN A 828 17.27 -4.18 22.52
CA ASN A 828 16.11 -5.05 22.63
C ASN A 828 16.17 -6.14 21.55
N GLY A 829 16.57 -7.35 21.95
CA GLY A 829 16.67 -8.54 21.07
C GLY A 829 15.34 -9.26 20.80
N GLY A 830 14.23 -8.86 21.44
CA GLY A 830 12.99 -9.60 21.34
C GLY A 830 13.00 -10.90 22.15
N TYR A 831 12.35 -11.95 21.63
CA TYR A 831 12.05 -13.17 22.40
C TYR A 831 13.00 -14.36 22.13
N SER A 832 13.91 -14.22 21.18
CA SER A 832 14.91 -15.21 20.77
C SER A 832 16.22 -14.49 20.44
N LEU A 833 17.35 -15.21 20.48
CA LEU A 833 18.68 -14.60 20.32
C LEU A 833 18.82 -13.88 18.97
N ASP A 834 18.63 -14.63 17.86
CA ASP A 834 18.78 -14.24 16.46
C ASP A 834 19.89 -13.18 16.18
N VAL A 835 19.90 -12.58 14.99
CA VAL A 835 20.90 -11.63 14.50
C VAL A 835 20.26 -10.42 13.82
N THR A 836 18.92 -10.33 13.75
CA THR A 836 18.22 -9.21 13.07
C THR A 836 17.09 -8.58 13.84
#